data_AF-C7NQZ8-F1
#
_entry.id   AF-C7NQZ8-F1
#
_cell.length_a   1.000
_cell.length_b   1.000
_cell.length_c   1.000
_cell.angle_alpha   90.00
_cell.angle_beta   90.00
_cell.angle_gamma   90.00
#
_symmetry.space_group_name_H-M   'P 1'
#
loop_
_entity.id
_entity.type
_entity.pdbx_description
1 polymer ?
#
loop_
_entity_poly.entity_id
_entity_poly.type
_entity_poly.pdbx_seq_one_letter_code
_entity_poly.pdbx_strand_id
1 'polypeptide(L)'
;MGTVGTNEIESVDEPSLPVRLFRRYAPDPLVRLWLGDPDERRRKFESALATLEDELASLNEEQTALLDGEHYLTTRERRGFSESLQRAIDEYDELRSTTWPFPYSSNDRDRLDSIRSELQGITARLDGYNEEFVERQLEQYENLFTDIDEADHDLNRDQRKAVVRNDEYNQVIAGAGTGKTLVLTHRIAYQIERGVDPDRIAAVTLTRNARDEIQKRLDERFGITEVTVETFHSFANGIARQATDGHRSTIDDRDRRNFVEERIRDKLDGDDAAFARHYRQFLTHYSTETPVPNDHESRAEYVRARSERSYETLAGETVASQAEKAIADFLFTHGVEYQYEAIAEWAETGEDRDVYSPDFSLPEYDITIEHWGIDENGAVAPWFAWTSEEYREKLAWARQQFASSGHTLVETYDFEYWAGTLEKALTHRLARHGVRLDPMSFDDLVDHALDDHEREQHLIGLFAKFIDNAGTFDTDPDEIRADLSRHDPREYHFGVCGSILLEEYEDWKRRNGLVDFDDMIYDAVAAVREDPDRFQSQFEHVLVDEFQDVAISQIRLLDALTDGPDAPHLFCVGDDWQSIYAFRGAVVEYFVDFEEYFGPAAITELRETYRCPATVLEASTDLIANNPTQIEKSPVACSGRETTPRLHVLDGYDEWQYADRVGEYAATLVEQYLNEDSDPEDVMILSRYDSGAPFVDQVKEALEARSIPYDGKADGDRYRPDGAPAGSGAGVSVFSAHQAKGREAPHVILLHVARGEDGFAPDVRNNELLNPVRDVSANTDAEERRLFYVALTRSEATLDLLTKAGEESGFLDEIDAYLARSESVVDPGEVGDRVRITATVATLWDDPHESQAQAGLLEDESGRIKFVSWERTDPPVVAEGATYVFDEVEVSEYNGDREIHFTEATTIHEREPGNQ
;
A
#
# COMPACT_ATOMS: atom_id res chain seq x y z
N MET A 1 -8.51 36.73 -36.06
CA MET A 1 -7.93 37.29 -37.31
C MET A 1 -7.43 36.11 -38.13
N GLY A 2 -7.87 35.97 -39.38
CA GLY A 2 -7.50 34.87 -40.28
C GLY A 2 -8.72 34.28 -40.98
N THR A 3 -9.23 34.98 -41.99
CA THR A 3 -10.38 34.66 -42.84
C THR A 3 -10.04 33.68 -43.97
N VAL A 4 -10.84 32.63 -44.16
CA VAL A 4 -11.30 32.02 -45.44
C VAL A 4 -12.51 31.16 -45.04
N GLY A 5 -13.74 31.20 -45.57
CA GLY A 5 -14.24 31.58 -46.88
C GLY A 5 -15.06 30.39 -47.42
N THR A 6 -16.37 30.38 -47.15
CA THR A 6 -17.36 29.44 -47.70
C THR A 6 -17.38 29.49 -49.23
N ASN A 7 -17.52 28.35 -49.93
CA ASN A 7 -18.44 28.22 -51.06
C ASN A 7 -18.64 26.77 -51.52
N GLU A 8 -19.92 26.50 -51.76
CA GLU A 8 -20.56 25.33 -52.36
C GLU A 8 -20.42 25.27 -53.90
N ILE A 9 -20.50 24.02 -54.40
CA ILE A 9 -21.00 23.53 -55.70
C ILE A 9 -20.19 23.85 -56.98
N GLU A 10 -19.68 22.79 -57.62
CA GLU A 10 -19.91 22.55 -59.06
C GLU A 10 -19.74 21.07 -59.41
N SER A 11 -20.74 20.54 -60.11
CA SER A 11 -20.79 19.24 -60.78
C SER A 11 -19.66 19.07 -61.79
N VAL A 12 -18.96 17.94 -61.77
CA VAL A 12 -17.98 17.61 -62.82
C VAL A 12 -18.44 16.38 -63.60
N ASP A 13 -18.81 16.67 -64.84
CA ASP A 13 -19.15 15.79 -65.95
C ASP A 13 -18.07 14.75 -66.29
N GLU A 14 -18.53 13.67 -66.94
CA GLU A 14 -17.75 12.65 -67.64
C GLU A 14 -16.50 13.20 -68.37
N PRO A 15 -15.35 12.51 -68.30
CA PRO A 15 -14.28 12.76 -69.26
C PRO A 15 -14.59 12.04 -70.57
N SER A 16 -15.21 12.77 -71.51
CA SER A 16 -15.09 12.46 -72.94
C SER A 16 -13.75 12.98 -73.46
N LEU A 17 -12.95 12.12 -74.13
CA LEU A 17 -11.96 12.35 -75.21
C LEU A 17 -10.80 11.32 -75.17
N PRO A 18 -10.10 11.00 -76.28
CA PRO A 18 -10.58 10.36 -77.50
C PRO A 18 -9.73 9.13 -77.91
N VAL A 19 -10.34 8.23 -78.68
CA VAL A 19 -9.83 6.96 -79.24
C VAL A 19 -8.71 7.12 -80.30
N ARG A 20 -7.77 8.06 -80.19
CA ARG A 20 -6.70 8.21 -81.20
C ARG A 20 -5.35 8.60 -80.60
N LEU A 21 -4.63 7.62 -80.03
CA LEU A 21 -3.15 7.62 -80.00
C LEU A 21 -2.47 6.26 -79.65
N PHE A 22 -3.20 5.15 -79.54
CA PHE A 22 -2.61 3.83 -79.26
C PHE A 22 -2.30 3.03 -80.54
N ARG A 23 -1.31 3.45 -81.32
CA ARG A 23 -0.84 2.61 -82.45
C ARG A 23 0.64 2.65 -82.77
N ARG A 24 1.54 3.01 -81.83
CA ARG A 24 2.97 3.07 -82.19
C ARG A 24 4.02 2.42 -81.30
N TYR A 25 3.72 1.88 -80.12
CA TYR A 25 4.74 1.12 -79.38
C TYR A 25 4.11 -0.04 -78.60
N ALA A 26 4.46 -1.26 -79.00
CA ALA A 26 4.48 -2.44 -78.14
C ALA A 26 5.97 -2.70 -77.80
N PRO A 27 6.36 -3.29 -76.66
CA PRO A 27 5.66 -4.36 -75.94
C PRO A 27 5.65 -4.19 -74.41
N ASP A 28 4.47 -4.11 -73.80
CA ASP A 28 4.32 -4.27 -72.35
C ASP A 28 3.89 -5.73 -72.06
N PRO A 29 4.56 -6.46 -71.15
CA PRO A 29 4.11 -7.78 -70.69
C PRO A 29 2.65 -7.81 -70.23
N LEU A 30 2.09 -6.67 -69.79
CA LEU A 30 0.67 -6.53 -69.46
C LEU A 30 -0.23 -6.83 -70.66
N VAL A 31 0.11 -6.38 -71.88
CA VAL A 31 -0.77 -6.56 -73.06
C VAL A 31 -0.88 -8.03 -73.52
N ARG A 32 0.04 -8.91 -73.12
CA ARG A 32 -0.10 -10.35 -73.39
C ARG A 32 -1.03 -11.07 -72.41
N LEU A 33 -1.21 -10.57 -71.18
CA LEU A 33 -2.30 -11.02 -70.30
C LEU A 33 -3.67 -10.57 -70.83
N TRP A 34 -3.71 -9.43 -71.53
CA TRP A 34 -4.92 -8.87 -72.16
C TRP A 34 -5.42 -9.63 -73.41
N LEU A 35 -4.70 -10.66 -73.87
CA LEU A 35 -5.05 -11.48 -75.06
C LEU A 35 -5.47 -12.92 -74.71
N GLY A 36 -5.92 -13.17 -73.48
CA GLY A 36 -6.61 -14.40 -73.14
C GLY A 36 -7.90 -14.61 -73.95
N ASP A 37 -8.37 -15.85 -74.06
CA ASP A 37 -9.64 -16.19 -74.71
C ASP A 37 -10.80 -15.41 -74.03
N PRO A 38 -11.62 -14.65 -74.77
CA PRO A 38 -12.81 -13.99 -74.23
C PRO A 38 -13.69 -14.92 -73.40
N ASP A 39 -13.82 -16.19 -73.81
CA ASP A 39 -14.61 -17.19 -73.10
C ASP A 39 -13.93 -17.64 -71.79
N GLU A 40 -12.60 -17.58 -71.71
CA GLU A 40 -11.85 -17.84 -70.46
C GLU A 40 -12.00 -16.67 -69.48
N ARG A 41 -11.95 -15.43 -69.96
CA ARG A 41 -12.19 -14.25 -69.10
C ARG A 41 -13.63 -14.20 -68.58
N ARG A 42 -14.61 -14.49 -69.43
CA ARG A 42 -16.02 -14.55 -69.00
C ARG A 42 -16.21 -15.61 -67.91
N ARG A 43 -15.63 -16.80 -68.09
CA ARG A 43 -15.66 -17.86 -67.07
C ARG A 43 -14.98 -17.44 -65.76
N LYS A 44 -13.84 -16.75 -65.82
CA LYS A 44 -13.18 -16.23 -64.61
C LYS A 44 -14.03 -15.18 -63.89
N PHE A 45 -14.63 -14.24 -64.63
CA PHE A 45 -15.55 -13.25 -64.06
C PHE A 45 -16.78 -13.93 -63.43
N GLU A 46 -17.43 -14.85 -64.15
CA GLU A 46 -18.61 -15.56 -63.63
C GLU A 46 -18.27 -16.41 -62.40
N SER A 47 -17.09 -17.03 -62.37
CA SER A 47 -16.61 -17.77 -61.21
C SER A 47 -16.35 -16.85 -60.01
N ALA A 48 -15.67 -15.73 -60.20
CA ALA A 48 -15.38 -14.78 -59.13
C ALA A 48 -16.65 -14.08 -58.62
N LEU A 49 -17.57 -13.75 -59.52
CA LEU A 49 -18.88 -13.21 -59.14
C LEU A 49 -19.71 -14.22 -58.34
N ALA A 50 -19.67 -15.51 -58.72
CA ALA A 50 -20.34 -16.55 -57.95
C ALA A 50 -19.72 -16.74 -56.55
N THR A 51 -18.38 -16.71 -56.45
CA THR A 51 -17.68 -16.72 -55.15
C THR A 51 -18.15 -15.55 -54.27
N LEU A 52 -18.16 -14.33 -54.83
CA LEU A 52 -18.57 -13.14 -54.09
C LEU A 52 -20.05 -13.19 -53.66
N GLU A 53 -20.93 -13.78 -54.47
CA GLU A 53 -22.34 -13.99 -54.11
C GLU A 53 -22.50 -15.04 -53.00
N ASP A 54 -21.70 -16.11 -53.02
CA ASP A 54 -21.67 -17.11 -51.95
C ASP A 54 -21.13 -16.49 -50.65
N GLU A 55 -20.09 -15.66 -50.70
CA GLU A 55 -19.57 -14.92 -49.55
C GLU A 55 -20.61 -13.94 -49.00
N LEU A 56 -21.30 -13.20 -49.87
CA LEU A 56 -22.37 -12.28 -49.46
C LEU A 56 -23.55 -13.03 -48.82
N ALA A 57 -23.89 -14.22 -49.31
CA ALA A 57 -24.90 -15.07 -48.68
C ALA A 57 -24.48 -15.49 -47.26
N SER A 58 -23.21 -15.91 -47.09
CA SER A 58 -22.64 -16.22 -45.77
C SER A 58 -22.68 -15.02 -44.83
N LEU A 59 -22.29 -13.83 -45.31
CA LEU A 59 -22.33 -12.59 -44.51
C LEU A 59 -23.75 -12.21 -44.11
N ASN A 60 -24.74 -12.41 -44.97
CA ASN A 60 -26.14 -12.15 -44.65
C ASN A 60 -26.69 -13.14 -43.60
N GLU A 61 -26.29 -14.41 -43.66
CA GLU A 61 -26.63 -15.39 -42.63
C GLU A 61 -26.00 -15.03 -41.28
N GLU A 62 -24.70 -14.72 -41.28
CA GLU A 62 -23.95 -14.34 -40.08
C GLU A 62 -24.49 -13.03 -39.48
N GLN A 63 -24.78 -12.03 -40.31
CA GLN A 63 -25.43 -10.80 -39.87
C GLN A 63 -26.79 -11.05 -39.21
N THR A 64 -27.60 -11.95 -39.77
CA THR A 64 -28.93 -12.22 -39.21
C THR A 64 -28.82 -12.82 -37.80
N ALA A 65 -27.74 -13.55 -37.52
CA ALA A 65 -27.44 -14.09 -36.19
C ALA A 65 -26.83 -13.05 -35.25
N LEU A 66 -25.91 -12.22 -35.72
CA LEU A 66 -25.12 -11.32 -34.87
C LEU A 66 -25.70 -9.91 -34.70
N LEU A 67 -26.43 -9.40 -35.69
CA LEU A 67 -26.96 -8.04 -35.72
C LEU A 67 -28.50 -8.03 -35.63
N ASP A 68 -29.04 -8.85 -34.72
CA ASP A 68 -30.47 -9.03 -34.49
C ASP A 68 -31.10 -7.94 -33.61
N GLY A 69 -30.24 -7.14 -32.98
CA GLY A 69 -30.57 -6.11 -32.00
C GLY A 69 -30.54 -6.59 -30.56
N GLU A 70 -30.76 -7.87 -30.26
CA GLU A 70 -30.86 -8.40 -28.89
C GLU A 70 -29.54 -9.01 -28.39
N HIS A 71 -28.60 -9.23 -29.30
CA HIS A 71 -27.24 -9.68 -29.02
C HIS A 71 -26.27 -8.50 -28.88
N TYR A 72 -25.43 -8.51 -27.84
CA TYR A 72 -24.31 -7.58 -27.72
C TYR A 72 -23.17 -8.11 -28.58
N LEU A 73 -22.74 -7.36 -29.60
CA LEU A 73 -21.68 -7.81 -30.49
C LEU A 73 -20.33 -7.69 -29.79
N THR A 74 -19.78 -8.80 -29.31
CA THR A 74 -18.47 -8.85 -28.63
C THR A 74 -17.35 -8.39 -29.56
N THR A 75 -16.22 -7.98 -28.99
CA THR A 75 -15.07 -7.53 -29.78
C THR A 75 -14.53 -8.62 -30.70
N ARG A 76 -14.50 -9.88 -30.24
CA ARG A 76 -14.14 -11.03 -31.08
C ARG A 76 -15.12 -11.26 -32.22
N GLU A 77 -16.42 -11.27 -31.96
CA GLU A 77 -17.44 -11.44 -33.01
C GLU A 77 -17.39 -10.29 -34.01
N ARG A 78 -17.28 -9.05 -33.53
CA ARG A 78 -17.11 -7.85 -34.36
C ARG A 78 -15.90 -7.99 -35.26
N ARG A 79 -14.75 -8.42 -34.71
CA ARG A 79 -13.52 -8.62 -35.49
C ARG A 79 -13.70 -9.69 -36.55
N GLY A 80 -14.20 -10.87 -36.18
CA GLY A 80 -14.44 -11.98 -37.11
C GLY A 80 -15.36 -11.58 -38.26
N PHE A 81 -16.48 -10.93 -37.92
CA PHE A 81 -17.44 -10.43 -38.91
C PHE A 81 -16.85 -9.32 -39.79
N SER A 82 -16.08 -8.38 -39.20
CA SER A 82 -15.42 -7.29 -39.94
C SER A 82 -14.36 -7.81 -40.90
N GLU A 83 -13.59 -8.83 -40.51
CA GLU A 83 -12.59 -9.46 -41.38
C GLU A 83 -13.25 -10.16 -42.57
N SER A 84 -14.36 -10.87 -42.35
CA SER A 84 -15.16 -11.49 -43.41
C SER A 84 -15.78 -10.43 -44.33
N LEU A 85 -16.32 -9.34 -43.78
CA LEU A 85 -16.89 -8.23 -44.54
C LEU A 85 -15.83 -7.52 -45.39
N GLN A 86 -14.66 -7.23 -44.82
CA GLN A 86 -13.56 -6.57 -45.53
C GLN A 86 -13.03 -7.46 -46.66
N ARG A 87 -12.95 -8.79 -46.46
CA ARG A 87 -12.58 -9.73 -47.52
C ARG A 87 -13.55 -9.62 -48.70
N ALA A 88 -14.85 -9.64 -48.46
CA ALA A 88 -15.85 -9.51 -49.52
C ALA A 88 -15.78 -8.14 -50.24
N ILE A 89 -15.48 -7.06 -49.51
CA ILE A 89 -15.25 -5.73 -50.09
C ILE A 89 -14.01 -5.73 -50.99
N ASP A 90 -12.91 -6.31 -50.53
CA ASP A 90 -11.67 -6.39 -51.29
C ASP A 90 -11.86 -7.25 -52.55
N GLU A 91 -12.56 -8.38 -52.45
CA GLU A 91 -12.91 -9.24 -53.60
C GLU A 91 -13.81 -8.50 -54.60
N TYR A 92 -14.79 -7.73 -54.12
CA TYR A 92 -15.62 -6.87 -54.96
C TYR A 92 -14.79 -5.83 -55.74
N ASP A 93 -13.87 -5.15 -55.05
CA ASP A 93 -13.02 -4.12 -55.65
C ASP A 93 -11.97 -4.72 -56.62
N GLU A 94 -11.43 -5.90 -56.30
CA GLU A 94 -10.56 -6.65 -57.22
C GLU A 94 -11.34 -7.07 -58.47
N LEU A 95 -12.54 -7.64 -58.32
CA LEU A 95 -13.39 -8.04 -59.44
C LEU A 95 -13.72 -6.85 -60.35
N ARG A 96 -14.03 -5.70 -59.75
CA ARG A 96 -14.36 -4.47 -60.47
C ARG A 96 -13.15 -3.89 -61.22
N SER A 97 -11.96 -3.95 -60.63
CA SER A 97 -10.73 -3.38 -61.19
C SER A 97 -10.08 -4.27 -62.25
N THR A 98 -10.05 -5.59 -62.05
CA THR A 98 -9.46 -6.56 -62.99
C THR A 98 -10.30 -6.78 -64.24
N THR A 99 -11.60 -6.50 -64.17
CA THR A 99 -12.51 -6.64 -65.31
C THR A 99 -12.66 -5.33 -66.10
N TRP A 100 -12.05 -4.22 -65.68
CA TRP A 100 -12.02 -2.96 -66.45
C TRP A 100 -10.88 -2.92 -67.50
N PRO A 101 -11.11 -2.56 -68.78
CA PRO A 101 -12.27 -1.92 -69.38
C PRO A 101 -13.14 -2.89 -70.19
N PHE A 102 -13.33 -4.13 -69.74
CA PHE A 102 -14.27 -5.06 -70.37
C PHE A 102 -15.71 -4.56 -70.14
N PRO A 103 -16.54 -4.44 -71.20
CA PRO A 103 -17.90 -3.95 -71.05
C PRO A 103 -18.77 -5.00 -70.35
N TYR A 104 -19.14 -4.73 -69.09
CA TYR A 104 -20.18 -5.48 -68.38
C TYR A 104 -21.51 -5.40 -69.13
N SER A 105 -22.26 -6.51 -69.17
CA SER A 105 -23.67 -6.47 -69.59
C SER A 105 -24.49 -5.63 -68.60
N SER A 106 -25.70 -5.20 -68.98
CA SER A 106 -26.59 -4.50 -68.04
C SER A 106 -26.85 -5.36 -66.80
N ASN A 107 -27.10 -6.66 -66.99
CA ASN A 107 -27.35 -7.61 -65.91
C ASN A 107 -26.15 -7.78 -64.96
N ASP A 108 -24.92 -7.77 -65.49
CA ASP A 108 -23.73 -7.87 -64.63
C ASP A 108 -23.51 -6.59 -63.80
N ARG A 109 -23.83 -5.41 -64.35
CA ARG A 109 -23.78 -4.15 -63.60
C ARG A 109 -24.82 -4.13 -62.50
N ASP A 110 -26.05 -4.53 -62.81
CA ASP A 110 -27.14 -4.56 -61.84
C ASP A 110 -26.79 -5.50 -60.66
N ARG A 111 -26.16 -6.66 -60.92
CA ARG A 111 -25.66 -7.57 -59.87
C ARG A 111 -24.55 -6.95 -59.03
N LEU A 112 -23.54 -6.36 -59.66
CA LEU A 112 -22.44 -5.70 -58.94
C LEU A 112 -22.92 -4.49 -58.11
N ASP A 113 -23.87 -3.71 -58.63
CA ASP A 113 -24.46 -2.59 -57.90
C ASP A 113 -25.32 -3.09 -56.72
N SER A 114 -26.01 -4.23 -56.86
CA SER A 114 -26.72 -4.90 -55.76
C SER A 114 -25.75 -5.35 -54.66
N ILE A 115 -24.71 -6.10 -55.01
CA ILE A 115 -23.68 -6.58 -54.07
C ILE A 115 -23.06 -5.40 -53.32
N ARG A 116 -22.68 -4.34 -54.05
CA ARG A 116 -22.13 -3.12 -53.43
C ARG A 116 -23.09 -2.51 -52.42
N SER A 117 -24.37 -2.39 -52.79
CA SER A 117 -25.39 -1.79 -51.92
C SER A 117 -25.61 -2.64 -50.67
N GLU A 118 -25.58 -3.96 -50.79
CA GLU A 118 -25.67 -4.87 -49.65
C GLU A 118 -24.45 -4.77 -48.74
N LEU A 119 -23.22 -4.84 -49.28
CA LEU A 119 -21.99 -4.66 -48.50
C LEU A 119 -21.99 -3.32 -47.75
N GLN A 120 -22.36 -2.22 -48.43
CA GLN A 120 -22.50 -0.90 -47.80
C GLN A 120 -23.57 -0.88 -46.71
N GLY A 121 -24.69 -1.58 -46.92
CA GLY A 121 -25.75 -1.72 -45.93
C GLY A 121 -25.35 -2.58 -44.73
N ILE A 122 -24.46 -3.55 -44.90
CA ILE A 122 -23.88 -4.33 -43.80
C ILE A 122 -22.93 -3.45 -42.98
N THR A 123 -22.00 -2.76 -43.64
CA THR A 123 -21.07 -1.82 -42.97
C THR A 123 -21.83 -0.78 -42.14
N ALA A 124 -22.84 -0.14 -42.72
CA ALA A 124 -23.62 0.89 -42.03
C ALA A 124 -24.42 0.37 -40.83
N ARG A 125 -24.79 -0.93 -40.81
CA ARG A 125 -25.46 -1.56 -39.66
C ARG A 125 -24.48 -1.98 -38.57
N LEU A 126 -23.25 -2.32 -38.95
CA LEU A 126 -22.19 -2.68 -38.02
C LEU A 126 -21.66 -1.46 -37.25
N ASP A 127 -21.63 -0.31 -37.92
CA ASP A 127 -21.29 0.99 -37.34
C ASP A 127 -22.34 1.39 -36.30
N GLY A 128 -21.94 1.63 -35.06
CA GLY A 128 -22.84 2.05 -33.97
C GLY A 128 -23.75 0.97 -33.40
N TYR A 129 -23.71 -0.27 -33.89
CA TYR A 129 -24.60 -1.36 -33.44
C TYR A 129 -24.67 -1.53 -31.91
N ASN A 130 -23.51 -1.58 -31.23
CA ASN A 130 -23.48 -1.75 -29.77
C ASN A 130 -24.03 -0.52 -29.03
N GLU A 131 -23.93 0.68 -29.60
CA GLU A 131 -24.52 1.88 -29.00
C GLU A 131 -26.05 1.82 -29.11
N GLU A 132 -26.59 1.42 -30.27
CA GLU A 132 -28.03 1.21 -30.45
C GLU A 132 -28.57 0.07 -29.59
N PHE A 133 -27.79 -1.01 -29.40
CA PHE A 133 -28.08 -2.05 -28.42
C PHE A 133 -28.21 -1.47 -27.02
N VAL A 134 -27.19 -0.73 -26.57
CA VAL A 134 -27.15 -0.13 -25.23
C VAL A 134 -28.38 0.74 -25.01
N GLU A 135 -28.69 1.69 -25.90
CA GLU A 135 -29.86 2.57 -25.71
C GLU A 135 -31.18 1.79 -25.61
N ARG A 136 -31.36 0.73 -26.41
CA ARG A 136 -32.55 -0.14 -26.29
C ARG A 136 -32.62 -0.86 -24.95
N GLN A 137 -31.49 -1.40 -24.46
CA GLN A 137 -31.46 -2.07 -23.17
C GLN A 137 -31.75 -1.07 -22.03
N LEU A 138 -31.24 0.16 -22.12
CA LEU A 138 -31.54 1.22 -21.16
C LEU A 138 -33.04 1.54 -21.07
N GLU A 139 -33.74 1.56 -22.21
CA GLU A 139 -35.18 1.77 -22.27
C GLU A 139 -35.97 0.53 -21.80
N GLN A 140 -35.55 -0.67 -22.22
CA GLN A 140 -36.25 -1.91 -21.91
C GLN A 140 -36.23 -2.25 -20.41
N TYR A 141 -35.10 -2.00 -19.76
CA TYR A 141 -34.87 -2.33 -18.34
C TYR A 141 -34.93 -1.08 -17.45
N GLU A 142 -35.68 -0.04 -17.84
CA GLU A 142 -35.78 1.22 -17.08
C GLU A 142 -36.10 1.01 -15.59
N ASN A 143 -37.02 0.09 -15.28
CA ASN A 143 -37.41 -0.22 -13.90
C ASN A 143 -36.27 -0.81 -13.04
N LEU A 144 -35.24 -1.40 -13.66
CA LEU A 144 -34.07 -1.89 -12.95
C LEU A 144 -33.18 -0.73 -12.47
N PHE A 145 -33.27 0.43 -13.12
CA PHE A 145 -32.37 1.57 -12.93
C PHE A 145 -32.97 2.73 -12.12
N THR A 146 -34.23 2.62 -11.72
CA THR A 146 -34.97 3.65 -10.98
C THR A 146 -35.30 3.21 -9.56
N ASP A 147 -35.58 4.18 -8.67
CA ASP A 147 -36.04 3.94 -7.29
C ASP A 147 -35.08 3.05 -6.48
N ILE A 148 -33.79 3.40 -6.46
CA ILE A 148 -32.70 2.55 -5.93
C ILE A 148 -32.66 2.53 -4.40
N ASP A 149 -32.96 3.65 -3.77
CA ASP A 149 -32.88 3.85 -2.33
C ASP A 149 -34.06 4.66 -1.79
N GLU A 150 -34.14 4.81 -0.47
CA GLU A 150 -35.22 5.55 0.22
C GLU A 150 -35.25 7.06 -0.12
N ALA A 151 -34.24 7.55 -0.83
CA ALA A 151 -34.13 8.91 -1.32
C ALA A 151 -34.54 9.07 -2.80
N ASP A 152 -35.13 8.01 -3.40
CA ASP A 152 -35.56 7.95 -4.81
C ASP A 152 -34.40 8.27 -5.79
N HIS A 153 -33.17 7.86 -5.48
CA HIS A 153 -32.06 8.03 -6.41
C HIS A 153 -32.14 7.06 -7.60
N ASP A 154 -31.72 7.54 -8.77
CA ASP A 154 -31.65 6.79 -10.03
C ASP A 154 -30.19 6.49 -10.40
N LEU A 155 -29.97 5.40 -11.11
CA LEU A 155 -28.65 5.04 -11.62
C LEU A 155 -28.31 6.09 -12.70
N ASN A 156 -27.15 6.73 -12.63
CA ASN A 156 -26.77 7.69 -13.66
C ASN A 156 -26.47 6.99 -14.99
N ARG A 157 -26.37 7.74 -16.09
CA ARG A 157 -26.22 7.16 -17.43
C ARG A 157 -24.98 6.26 -17.55
N ASP A 158 -23.86 6.62 -16.93
CA ASP A 158 -22.62 5.86 -17.02
C ASP A 158 -22.70 4.55 -16.23
N GLN A 159 -23.34 4.58 -15.05
CA GLN A 159 -23.66 3.38 -14.28
C GLN A 159 -24.60 2.45 -15.06
N ARG A 160 -25.68 2.97 -15.68
CA ARG A 160 -26.58 2.13 -16.49
C ARG A 160 -25.85 1.51 -17.69
N LYS A 161 -24.98 2.26 -18.37
CA LYS A 161 -24.14 1.73 -19.46
C LYS A 161 -23.22 0.61 -18.98
N ALA A 162 -22.61 0.75 -17.80
CA ALA A 162 -21.76 -0.28 -17.21
C ALA A 162 -22.53 -1.58 -16.91
N VAL A 163 -23.81 -1.47 -16.52
CA VAL A 163 -24.69 -2.62 -16.31
C VAL A 163 -24.97 -3.38 -17.61
N VAL A 164 -25.29 -2.67 -18.70
CA VAL A 164 -25.81 -3.31 -19.93
C VAL A 164 -24.74 -3.68 -20.98
N ARG A 165 -23.54 -3.10 -20.94
CA ARG A 165 -22.45 -3.49 -21.85
C ARG A 165 -21.97 -4.91 -21.52
N ASN A 166 -21.87 -5.78 -22.53
CA ASN A 166 -21.62 -7.20 -22.30
C ASN A 166 -20.62 -7.80 -23.29
N ASP A 167 -19.43 -7.23 -23.36
CA ASP A 167 -18.34 -7.80 -24.15
C ASP A 167 -17.70 -9.01 -23.42
N GLU A 168 -16.78 -9.74 -24.04
CA GLU A 168 -16.04 -10.85 -23.41
C GLU A 168 -15.32 -10.34 -22.14
N TYR A 169 -14.67 -9.19 -22.26
CA TYR A 169 -14.04 -8.48 -21.14
C TYR A 169 -14.69 -7.11 -20.94
N ASN A 170 -15.02 -6.77 -19.70
CA ASN A 170 -15.67 -5.51 -19.36
C ASN A 170 -14.91 -4.88 -18.20
N GLN A 171 -14.41 -3.67 -18.41
CA GLN A 171 -13.66 -2.93 -17.40
C GLN A 171 -14.47 -1.68 -16.99
N VAL A 172 -14.81 -1.59 -15.71
CA VAL A 172 -15.46 -0.43 -15.13
C VAL A 172 -14.46 0.33 -14.27
N ILE A 173 -14.04 1.47 -14.79
CA ILE A 173 -13.12 2.41 -14.16
C ILE A 173 -13.94 3.34 -13.27
N ALA A 174 -13.69 3.30 -11.98
CA ALA A 174 -14.45 4.06 -10.99
C ALA A 174 -13.55 4.96 -10.14
N GLY A 175 -14.17 5.88 -9.41
CA GLY A 175 -13.55 6.66 -8.34
C GLY A 175 -14.14 6.30 -6.97
N ALA A 176 -13.65 6.92 -5.90
CA ALA A 176 -14.27 6.81 -4.58
C ALA A 176 -15.73 7.31 -4.61
N GLY A 177 -16.66 6.52 -4.08
CA GLY A 177 -18.07 6.92 -3.94
C GLY A 177 -18.89 6.97 -5.24
N THR A 178 -18.44 6.33 -6.33
CA THR A 178 -19.17 6.32 -7.62
C THR A 178 -20.16 5.14 -7.77
N GLY A 179 -20.29 4.30 -6.75
CA GLY A 179 -21.24 3.17 -6.74
C GLY A 179 -20.75 1.88 -7.39
N LYS A 180 -19.47 1.49 -7.22
CA LYS A 180 -18.88 0.25 -7.77
C LYS A 180 -19.71 -1.01 -7.49
N THR A 181 -19.92 -1.31 -6.21
CA THR A 181 -20.71 -2.46 -5.75
C THR A 181 -22.18 -2.34 -6.18
N LEU A 182 -22.72 -1.12 -6.35
CA LEU A 182 -24.06 -0.89 -6.88
C LEU A 182 -24.16 -1.32 -8.34
N VAL A 183 -23.21 -0.92 -9.19
CA VAL A 183 -23.16 -1.34 -10.60
C VAL A 183 -23.01 -2.85 -10.70
N LEU A 184 -22.16 -3.46 -9.87
CA LEU A 184 -21.94 -4.90 -9.87
C LEU A 184 -23.23 -5.68 -9.56
N THR A 185 -23.98 -5.29 -8.52
CA THR A 185 -25.24 -5.99 -8.17
C THR A 185 -26.34 -5.80 -9.22
N HIS A 186 -26.45 -4.61 -9.82
CA HIS A 186 -27.39 -4.39 -10.92
C HIS A 186 -27.01 -5.15 -12.18
N ARG A 187 -25.72 -5.34 -12.44
CA ARG A 187 -25.27 -6.18 -13.55
C ARG A 187 -25.72 -7.63 -13.35
N ILE A 188 -25.57 -8.17 -12.15
CA ILE A 188 -26.06 -9.52 -11.83
C ILE A 188 -27.57 -9.62 -12.06
N ALA A 189 -28.33 -8.67 -11.50
CA ALA A 189 -29.79 -8.62 -11.69
C ALA A 189 -30.18 -8.50 -13.17
N TYR A 190 -29.50 -7.64 -13.93
CA TYR A 190 -29.71 -7.46 -15.37
C TYR A 190 -29.50 -8.76 -16.16
N GLN A 191 -28.41 -9.51 -15.88
CA GLN A 191 -28.17 -10.76 -16.60
C GLN A 191 -29.22 -11.84 -16.26
N ILE A 192 -29.67 -11.90 -15.01
CA ILE A 192 -30.75 -12.81 -14.60
C ILE A 192 -32.07 -12.42 -15.28
N GLU A 193 -32.41 -11.13 -15.35
CA GLU A 193 -33.59 -10.66 -16.06
C GLU A 193 -33.52 -10.93 -17.57
N ARG A 194 -32.32 -10.95 -18.15
CA ARG A 194 -32.07 -11.39 -19.54
C ARG A 194 -32.18 -12.90 -19.74
N GLY A 195 -32.28 -13.68 -18.67
CA GLY A 195 -32.49 -15.13 -18.71
C GLY A 195 -31.25 -15.96 -18.47
N VAL A 196 -30.15 -15.38 -17.99
CA VAL A 196 -29.00 -16.15 -17.49
C VAL A 196 -29.40 -16.86 -16.20
N ASP A 197 -29.08 -18.15 -16.10
CA ASP A 197 -29.31 -18.94 -14.89
C ASP A 197 -28.45 -18.40 -13.74
N PRO A 198 -29.03 -18.03 -12.57
CA PRO A 198 -28.27 -17.54 -11.42
C PRO A 198 -27.09 -18.43 -11.01
N ASP A 199 -27.23 -19.76 -11.14
CA ASP A 199 -26.17 -20.72 -10.80
C ASP A 199 -24.95 -20.60 -11.73
N ARG A 200 -25.10 -19.95 -12.89
CA ARG A 200 -24.02 -19.70 -13.88
C ARG A 200 -23.39 -18.32 -13.73
N ILE A 201 -23.65 -17.61 -12.64
CA ILE A 201 -23.04 -16.31 -12.34
C ILE A 201 -22.20 -16.45 -11.08
N ALA A 202 -20.94 -16.01 -11.15
CA ALA A 202 -20.05 -15.91 -10.01
C ALA A 202 -19.64 -14.46 -9.76
N ALA A 203 -19.79 -13.97 -8.53
CA ALA A 203 -19.23 -12.71 -8.05
C ALA A 203 -18.14 -13.01 -7.02
N VAL A 204 -16.92 -12.61 -7.32
CA VAL A 204 -15.72 -12.93 -6.54
C VAL A 204 -15.17 -11.65 -5.91
N THR A 205 -14.88 -11.69 -4.61
CA THR A 205 -14.38 -10.55 -3.84
C THR A 205 -13.13 -10.88 -3.03
N LEU A 206 -12.44 -9.86 -2.52
CA LEU A 206 -11.26 -10.04 -1.67
C LEU A 206 -11.60 -10.29 -0.20
N THR A 207 -12.72 -9.75 0.29
CA THR A 207 -13.06 -9.77 1.71
C THR A 207 -14.42 -10.38 1.97
N ARG A 208 -14.59 -11.00 3.15
CA ARG A 208 -15.88 -11.53 3.60
C ARG A 208 -16.93 -10.43 3.75
N ASN A 209 -16.53 -9.23 4.18
CA ASN A 209 -17.44 -8.10 4.32
C ASN A 209 -18.02 -7.68 2.96
N ALA A 210 -17.17 -7.55 1.93
CA ALA A 210 -17.64 -7.24 0.57
C ALA A 210 -18.56 -8.33 0.01
N ARG A 211 -18.23 -9.62 0.25
CA ARG A 211 -19.12 -10.74 -0.08
C ARG A 211 -20.50 -10.60 0.57
N ASP A 212 -20.52 -10.37 1.89
CA ASP A 212 -21.75 -10.27 2.67
C ASP A 212 -22.59 -9.06 2.26
N GLU A 213 -21.94 -7.95 1.93
CA GLU A 213 -22.59 -6.75 1.42
C GLU A 213 -23.24 -6.98 0.05
N ILE A 214 -22.53 -7.59 -0.91
CA ILE A 214 -23.07 -7.94 -2.23
C ILE A 214 -24.26 -8.88 -2.07
N GLN A 215 -24.13 -9.94 -1.27
CA GLN A 215 -25.19 -10.92 -1.08
C GLN A 215 -26.42 -10.31 -0.41
N LYS A 216 -26.23 -9.49 0.63
CA LYS A 216 -27.31 -8.75 1.28
C LYS A 216 -28.04 -7.84 0.28
N ARG A 217 -27.32 -7.08 -0.54
CA ARG A 217 -27.91 -6.19 -1.55
C ARG A 217 -28.68 -6.97 -2.62
N LEU A 218 -28.18 -8.12 -3.05
CA LEU A 218 -28.87 -8.98 -4.03
C LEU A 218 -30.19 -9.54 -3.47
N ASP A 219 -30.18 -10.00 -2.23
CA ASP A 219 -31.38 -10.55 -1.56
C ASP A 219 -32.40 -9.45 -1.25
N GLU A 220 -31.99 -8.41 -0.50
CA GLU A 220 -32.92 -7.37 -0.03
C GLU A 220 -33.56 -6.59 -1.17
N ARG A 221 -32.82 -6.36 -2.26
CA ARG A 221 -33.30 -5.52 -3.36
C ARG A 221 -33.91 -6.29 -4.51
N PHE A 222 -33.33 -7.42 -4.90
CA PHE A 222 -33.75 -8.16 -6.08
C PHE A 222 -34.33 -9.54 -5.73
N GLY A 223 -34.26 -9.98 -4.47
CA GLY A 223 -34.67 -11.32 -4.05
C GLY A 223 -33.79 -12.43 -4.63
N ILE A 224 -32.53 -12.13 -4.96
CA ILE A 224 -31.59 -13.05 -5.61
C ILE A 224 -30.70 -13.67 -4.52
N THR A 225 -30.75 -14.99 -4.38
CA THR A 225 -29.99 -15.73 -3.34
C THR A 225 -29.10 -16.85 -3.90
N GLU A 226 -29.36 -17.25 -5.14
CA GLU A 226 -28.80 -18.45 -5.79
C GLU A 226 -27.45 -18.20 -6.46
N VAL A 227 -27.08 -16.92 -6.68
CA VAL A 227 -25.79 -16.54 -7.30
C VAL A 227 -24.61 -16.94 -6.41
N THR A 228 -23.53 -17.42 -7.03
CA THR A 228 -22.29 -17.71 -6.30
C THR A 228 -21.60 -16.40 -5.93
N VAL A 229 -21.68 -15.99 -4.66
CA VAL A 229 -20.97 -14.81 -4.13
C VAL A 229 -19.94 -15.28 -3.11
N GLU A 230 -18.67 -15.26 -3.49
CA GLU A 230 -17.60 -15.84 -2.69
C GLU A 230 -16.34 -14.97 -2.63
N THR A 231 -15.49 -15.20 -1.64
CA THR A 231 -14.14 -14.63 -1.66
C THR A 231 -13.25 -15.42 -2.63
N PHE A 232 -12.20 -14.82 -3.21
CA PHE A 232 -11.24 -15.52 -4.09
C PHE A 232 -10.78 -16.86 -3.54
N HIS A 233 -10.38 -16.91 -2.27
CA HIS A 233 -9.94 -18.15 -1.61
C HIS A 233 -11.05 -19.21 -1.52
N SER A 234 -12.29 -18.81 -1.26
CA SER A 234 -13.42 -19.75 -1.15
C SER A 234 -13.76 -20.33 -2.53
N PHE A 235 -13.77 -19.46 -3.54
CA PHE A 235 -14.03 -19.80 -4.93
C PHE A 235 -12.95 -20.75 -5.49
N ALA A 236 -11.68 -20.41 -5.30
CA ALA A 236 -10.54 -21.25 -5.69
C ALA A 236 -10.58 -22.62 -4.99
N ASN A 237 -10.82 -22.65 -3.67
CA ASN A 237 -10.96 -23.90 -2.92
C ASN A 237 -12.14 -24.74 -3.45
N GLY A 238 -13.24 -24.11 -3.86
CA GLY A 238 -14.37 -24.78 -4.51
C GLY A 238 -13.94 -25.53 -5.77
N ILE A 239 -13.20 -24.88 -6.66
CA ILE A 239 -12.65 -25.48 -7.89
C ILE A 239 -11.65 -26.59 -7.57
N ALA A 240 -10.67 -26.33 -6.70
CA ALA A 240 -9.63 -27.29 -6.33
C ALA A 240 -10.19 -28.59 -5.72
N ARG A 241 -11.23 -28.48 -4.89
CA ARG A 241 -11.94 -29.63 -4.29
C ARG A 241 -12.76 -30.42 -5.29
N GLN A 242 -13.27 -29.80 -6.35
CA GLN A 242 -13.94 -30.51 -7.43
C GLN A 242 -12.97 -31.33 -8.28
N ALA A 243 -11.72 -30.86 -8.42
CA ALA A 243 -10.67 -31.52 -9.20
C ALA A 243 -10.03 -32.71 -8.46
N THR A 244 -10.03 -32.70 -7.13
CA THR A 244 -9.36 -33.71 -6.30
C THR A 244 -10.35 -34.64 -5.60
N ASP A 245 -10.13 -35.96 -5.69
CA ASP A 245 -10.98 -36.99 -5.04
C ASP A 245 -10.75 -37.10 -3.50
N GLY A 246 -10.31 -36.04 -2.82
CA GLY A 246 -9.93 -36.09 -1.41
C GLY A 246 -9.99 -34.74 -0.68
N HIS A 247 -10.22 -34.80 0.63
CA HIS A 247 -10.16 -33.63 1.51
C HIS A 247 -8.69 -33.30 1.84
N ARG A 248 -8.22 -32.11 1.45
CA ARG A 248 -6.94 -31.55 1.93
C ARG A 248 -7.19 -30.71 3.17
N SER A 249 -6.28 -30.80 4.14
CA SER A 249 -6.38 -30.00 5.37
C SER A 249 -5.75 -28.63 5.13
N THR A 250 -6.50 -27.58 5.43
CA THR A 250 -6.03 -26.20 5.34
C THR A 250 -5.22 -25.84 6.56
N ILE A 251 -4.11 -25.13 6.36
CA ILE A 251 -3.30 -24.53 7.42
C ILE A 251 -3.59 -23.02 7.51
N ASP A 252 -3.55 -22.49 8.72
CA ASP A 252 -3.71 -21.06 8.98
C ASP A 252 -2.41 -20.40 9.47
N ASP A 253 -2.46 -19.10 9.77
CA ASP A 253 -1.30 -18.35 10.29
C ASP A 253 -0.76 -18.94 11.59
N ARG A 254 -1.63 -19.52 12.44
CA ARG A 254 -1.23 -20.12 13.69
C ARG A 254 -0.45 -21.41 13.45
N ASP A 255 -0.91 -22.27 12.54
CA ASP A 255 -0.19 -23.49 12.17
C ASP A 255 1.19 -23.17 11.60
N ARG A 256 1.30 -22.14 10.76
CA ARG A 256 2.58 -21.65 10.24
C ARG A 256 3.51 -21.11 11.32
N ARG A 257 3.01 -20.29 12.26
CA ARG A 257 3.81 -19.81 13.40
C ARG A 257 4.31 -20.97 14.28
N ASN A 258 3.44 -21.93 14.59
CA ASN A 258 3.83 -23.12 15.35
C ASN A 258 4.91 -23.92 14.61
N PHE A 259 4.79 -24.07 13.29
CA PHE A 259 5.81 -24.72 12.47
C PHE A 259 7.14 -23.97 12.54
N VAL A 260 7.14 -22.66 12.36
CA VAL A 260 8.34 -21.82 12.44
C VAL A 260 9.02 -21.96 13.79
N GLU A 261 8.26 -21.84 14.88
CA GLU A 261 8.77 -21.99 16.24
C GLU A 261 9.40 -23.38 16.45
N GLU A 262 8.69 -24.45 16.08
CA GLU A 262 9.19 -25.83 16.21
C GLU A 262 10.47 -26.04 15.39
N ARG A 263 10.53 -25.54 14.15
CA ARG A 263 11.71 -25.70 13.28
C ARG A 263 12.90 -24.88 13.74
N ILE A 264 12.69 -23.66 14.23
CA ILE A 264 13.76 -22.84 14.81
C ILE A 264 14.37 -23.58 16.01
N ARG A 265 13.53 -24.08 16.92
CA ARG A 265 13.96 -24.88 18.09
C ARG A 265 14.75 -26.11 17.66
N ASP A 266 14.18 -26.94 16.78
CA ASP A 266 14.82 -28.17 16.29
C ASP A 266 16.19 -27.93 15.63
N LYS A 267 16.33 -26.82 14.89
CA LYS A 267 17.59 -26.48 14.20
C LYS A 267 18.66 -25.91 15.13
N LEU A 268 18.26 -25.21 16.20
CA LEU A 268 19.18 -24.66 17.17
C LEU A 268 19.68 -25.71 18.16
N ASP A 269 18.82 -26.64 18.55
CA ASP A 269 19.17 -27.75 19.44
C ASP A 269 19.83 -28.94 18.71
N GLY A 270 19.68 -28.99 17.38
CA GLY A 270 20.25 -30.02 16.51
C GLY A 270 21.69 -29.76 16.02
N ASP A 271 22.17 -30.62 15.10
CA ASP A 271 23.50 -30.52 14.47
C ASP A 271 23.52 -29.56 13.24
N ASP A 272 22.49 -28.75 13.01
CA ASP A 272 22.43 -27.79 11.89
C ASP A 272 23.30 -26.54 12.18
N ALA A 273 24.61 -26.73 12.09
CA ALA A 273 25.59 -25.68 12.34
C ALA A 273 25.49 -24.51 11.35
N ALA A 274 24.79 -24.66 10.21
CA ALA A 274 24.61 -23.58 9.26
C ALA A 274 23.47 -22.66 9.71
N PHE A 275 22.27 -23.20 9.94
CA PHE A 275 21.13 -22.40 10.39
C PHE A 275 21.43 -21.72 11.73
N ALA A 276 21.92 -22.48 12.71
CA ALA A 276 22.20 -21.96 14.04
C ALA A 276 23.21 -20.80 14.01
N ARG A 277 24.19 -20.86 13.10
CA ARG A 277 25.13 -19.75 12.87
C ARG A 277 24.41 -18.53 12.32
N HIS A 278 23.62 -18.65 11.25
CA HIS A 278 22.93 -17.50 10.66
C HIS A 278 21.91 -16.89 11.61
N TYR A 279 21.17 -17.70 12.37
CA TYR A 279 20.19 -17.23 13.34
C TYR A 279 20.84 -16.43 14.47
N ARG A 280 21.97 -16.91 15.03
CA ARG A 280 22.73 -16.17 16.04
C ARG A 280 23.28 -14.85 15.50
N GLN A 281 23.84 -14.86 14.29
CA GLN A 281 24.29 -13.63 13.63
C GLN A 281 23.14 -12.63 13.43
N PHE A 282 21.96 -13.12 13.04
CA PHE A 282 20.78 -12.27 12.93
C PHE A 282 20.42 -11.63 14.27
N LEU A 283 20.39 -12.39 15.38
CA LEU A 283 20.12 -11.84 16.72
C LEU A 283 21.17 -10.80 17.16
N THR A 284 22.46 -11.04 16.88
CA THR A 284 23.52 -10.06 17.08
C THR A 284 23.29 -8.76 16.30
N HIS A 285 22.65 -8.84 15.13
CA HIS A 285 22.32 -7.65 14.33
C HIS A 285 20.89 -7.11 14.56
N TYR A 286 20.06 -7.81 15.34
CA TYR A 286 18.64 -7.50 15.49
C TYR A 286 18.40 -6.22 16.29
N SER A 287 19.20 -5.95 17.33
CA SER A 287 19.14 -4.74 18.16
C SER A 287 19.96 -3.55 17.65
N THR A 288 20.78 -3.76 16.61
CA THR A 288 21.55 -2.67 16.00
C THR A 288 20.71 -1.99 14.93
N GLU A 289 20.19 -0.80 15.22
CA GLU A 289 19.72 0.12 14.18
C GLU A 289 20.82 0.30 13.13
N THR A 290 20.53 -0.04 11.87
CA THR A 290 21.42 0.25 10.75
C THR A 290 21.47 1.76 10.60
N PRO A 291 22.65 2.42 10.72
CA PRO A 291 22.72 3.85 10.48
C PRO A 291 22.39 4.13 9.02
N VAL A 292 21.38 4.96 8.77
CA VAL A 292 21.22 5.65 7.49
C VAL A 292 22.55 6.35 7.18
N PRO A 293 23.14 6.19 5.99
CA PRO A 293 24.31 6.98 5.61
C PRO A 293 23.90 8.45 5.47
N ASN A 294 23.95 9.21 6.56
CA ASN A 294 23.78 10.66 6.47
C ASN A 294 25.09 11.30 5.99
N ASP A 295 24.95 12.11 4.94
CA ASP A 295 25.93 13.04 4.41
C ASP A 295 26.38 14.03 5.50
N HIS A 296 27.33 13.65 6.34
CA HIS A 296 27.93 14.57 7.30
C HIS A 296 28.96 15.47 6.60
N GLU A 297 28.65 16.77 6.49
CA GLU A 297 29.53 17.76 5.84
C GLU A 297 30.85 18.04 6.61
N SER A 298 30.99 17.57 7.86
CA SER A 298 32.23 17.75 8.63
C SER A 298 32.63 16.60 9.58
N ARG A 299 33.95 16.43 9.74
CA ARG A 299 34.60 15.42 10.61
C ARG A 299 34.24 15.55 12.10
N ALA A 300 33.87 16.74 12.56
CA ALA A 300 33.52 16.96 13.98
C ALA A 300 32.08 16.50 14.29
N GLU A 301 31.18 16.60 13.31
CA GLU A 301 29.77 16.24 13.42
C GLU A 301 29.57 14.72 13.38
N TYR A 302 30.32 14.03 12.50
CA TYR A 302 30.41 12.56 12.47
C TYR A 302 30.96 11.97 13.78
N VAL A 303 31.98 12.60 14.38
CA VAL A 303 32.57 12.14 15.64
C VAL A 303 31.61 12.35 16.82
N ARG A 304 30.88 13.47 16.86
CA ARG A 304 29.91 13.78 17.92
C ARG A 304 28.71 12.83 17.89
N ALA A 305 28.14 12.60 16.70
CA ALA A 305 27.03 11.65 16.48
C ALA A 305 27.41 10.18 16.77
N ARG A 306 28.71 9.84 16.70
CA ARG A 306 29.23 8.49 17.00
C ARG A 306 29.67 8.32 18.46
N SER A 307 30.18 9.38 19.10
CA SER A 307 30.62 9.34 20.51
C SER A 307 29.47 9.34 21.52
N GLU A 308 28.26 9.71 21.08
CA GLU A 308 27.04 9.70 21.89
C GLU A 308 26.25 8.39 21.75
N ARG A 309 26.68 7.46 20.87
CA ARG A 309 26.02 6.17 20.66
C ARG A 309 26.66 5.08 21.49
N SER A 310 25.84 4.44 22.31
CA SER A 310 26.20 3.28 23.10
C SER A 310 25.43 2.06 22.59
N TYR A 311 26.03 0.87 22.59
CA TYR A 311 25.40 -0.33 22.02
C TYR A 311 24.95 -1.28 23.12
N GLU A 312 23.70 -1.75 23.07
CA GLU A 312 23.17 -2.72 24.04
C GLU A 312 23.41 -4.17 23.54
N THR A 313 24.08 -5.00 24.35
CA THR A 313 24.37 -6.41 24.07
C THR A 313 23.14 -7.29 24.33
N LEU A 314 23.18 -8.55 23.87
CA LEU A 314 22.14 -9.55 24.19
C LEU A 314 22.03 -9.85 25.69
N ALA A 315 23.06 -9.54 26.48
CA ALA A 315 23.07 -9.67 27.93
C ALA A 315 22.56 -8.40 28.67
N GLY A 316 22.07 -7.39 27.93
CA GLY A 316 21.57 -6.13 28.47
C GLY A 316 22.65 -5.14 28.92
N GLU A 317 23.91 -5.36 28.56
CA GLU A 317 25.02 -4.47 28.90
C GLU A 317 25.24 -3.41 27.81
N THR A 318 25.75 -2.25 28.19
CA THR A 318 26.09 -1.19 27.25
C THR A 318 27.60 -1.17 26.95
N VAL A 319 27.99 -1.28 25.68
CA VAL A 319 29.39 -1.34 25.22
C VAL A 319 29.74 -0.20 24.26
N ALA A 320 31.05 0.08 24.13
CA ALA A 320 31.56 1.28 23.44
C ALA A 320 31.69 1.12 21.92
N SER A 321 31.68 -0.12 21.38
CA SER A 321 31.76 -0.35 19.93
C SER A 321 30.90 -1.53 19.45
N GLN A 322 30.54 -1.52 18.15
CA GLN A 322 29.83 -2.65 17.52
C GLN A 322 30.66 -3.94 17.53
N ALA A 323 31.99 -3.82 17.46
CA ALA A 323 32.88 -4.97 17.52
C ALA A 323 32.94 -5.57 18.94
N GLU A 324 32.94 -4.74 19.98
CA GLU A 324 32.76 -5.19 21.36
C GLU A 324 31.39 -5.83 21.57
N LYS A 325 30.31 -5.25 21.02
CA LYS A 325 28.97 -5.88 21.04
C LYS A 325 29.02 -7.28 20.44
N ALA A 326 29.64 -7.43 19.27
CA ALA A 326 29.77 -8.73 18.62
C ALA A 326 30.58 -9.73 19.47
N ILE A 327 31.61 -9.28 20.19
CA ILE A 327 32.38 -10.14 21.11
C ILE A 327 31.53 -10.54 22.32
N ALA A 328 30.84 -9.58 22.94
CA ALA A 328 29.96 -9.79 24.09
C ALA A 328 28.85 -10.79 23.76
N ASP A 329 28.12 -10.55 22.66
CA ASP A 329 27.05 -11.41 22.17
C ASP A 329 27.58 -12.81 21.82
N PHE A 330 28.78 -12.90 21.22
CA PHE A 330 29.41 -14.20 20.95
C PHE A 330 29.71 -14.98 22.23
N LEU A 331 30.30 -14.35 23.25
CA LEU A 331 30.61 -15.00 24.52
C LEU A 331 29.34 -15.46 25.22
N PHE A 332 28.35 -14.57 25.27
CA PHE A 332 27.04 -14.83 25.85
C PHE A 332 26.36 -16.04 25.19
N THR A 333 26.21 -16.02 23.86
CA THR A 333 25.55 -17.10 23.10
C THR A 333 26.28 -18.45 23.14
N HIS A 334 27.51 -18.50 23.65
CA HIS A 334 28.30 -19.71 23.88
C HIS A 334 28.46 -20.06 25.37
N GLY A 335 27.64 -19.46 26.24
CA GLY A 335 27.61 -19.74 27.67
C GLY A 335 28.92 -19.39 28.39
N VAL A 336 29.71 -18.46 27.85
CA VAL A 336 30.97 -18.04 28.45
C VAL A 336 30.71 -16.83 29.34
N GLU A 337 30.81 -17.01 30.67
CA GLU A 337 30.74 -15.89 31.60
C GLU A 337 31.91 -14.92 31.38
N TYR A 338 31.58 -13.64 31.25
CA TYR A 338 32.55 -12.57 31.10
C TYR A 338 32.20 -11.37 31.99
N GLN A 339 33.15 -10.44 32.11
CA GLN A 339 32.99 -9.15 32.77
C GLN A 339 33.52 -8.07 31.83
N TYR A 340 32.67 -7.12 31.43
CA TYR A 340 33.05 -5.98 30.59
C TYR A 340 33.77 -4.89 31.40
N GLU A 341 34.88 -4.36 30.88
CA GLU A 341 35.71 -3.30 31.49
C GLU A 341 36.10 -3.53 32.97
N ALA A 342 36.22 -4.79 33.39
CA ALA A 342 36.57 -5.14 34.76
C ALA A 342 38.00 -4.69 35.10
N ILE A 343 38.16 -4.03 36.27
CA ILE A 343 39.46 -3.56 36.74
C ILE A 343 40.45 -4.73 36.91
N ALA A 344 41.57 -4.67 36.20
CA ALA A 344 42.66 -5.63 36.33
C ALA A 344 43.54 -5.29 37.54
N GLU A 345 43.17 -5.77 38.73
CA GLU A 345 43.91 -5.53 39.99
C GLU A 345 45.38 -6.00 39.96
N TRP A 346 45.73 -6.90 39.03
CA TRP A 346 47.06 -7.43 38.84
C TRP A 346 47.99 -6.54 38.00
N ALA A 347 47.46 -5.54 37.29
CA ALA A 347 48.24 -4.68 36.41
C ALA A 347 48.91 -3.53 37.17
N GLU A 348 50.16 -3.21 36.83
CA GLU A 348 50.88 -2.10 37.46
C GLU A 348 50.46 -0.75 36.82
N THR A 349 49.74 0.07 37.57
CA THR A 349 49.36 1.44 37.19
C THR A 349 50.35 2.46 37.76
N GLY A 350 50.90 3.31 36.91
CA GLY A 350 51.85 4.37 37.32
C GLY A 350 51.16 5.58 37.94
N GLU A 351 51.92 6.48 38.60
CA GLU A 351 51.39 7.67 39.32
C GLU A 351 50.57 8.65 38.46
N ASP A 352 50.64 8.56 37.12
CA ASP A 352 49.94 9.42 36.15
C ASP A 352 49.05 8.64 35.14
N ARG A 353 48.59 7.42 35.46
CA ARG A 353 47.73 6.62 34.55
C ARG A 353 46.49 6.09 35.24
N ASP A 354 45.38 6.09 34.49
CA ASP A 354 44.12 5.48 34.91
C ASP A 354 44.27 3.97 35.14
N VAL A 355 43.36 3.42 35.94
CA VAL A 355 43.33 2.00 36.26
C VAL A 355 43.14 1.17 34.98
N TYR A 356 43.91 0.10 34.82
CA TYR A 356 43.79 -0.75 33.63
C TYR A 356 42.51 -1.58 33.70
N SER A 357 41.58 -1.28 32.80
CA SER A 357 40.37 -2.05 32.54
C SER A 357 40.44 -2.59 31.12
N PRO A 358 40.78 -3.88 30.91
CA PRO A 358 40.65 -4.52 29.61
C PRO A 358 39.19 -4.65 29.20
N ASP A 359 38.92 -4.75 27.89
CA ASP A 359 37.56 -4.75 27.36
C ASP A 359 36.71 -5.93 27.88
N PHE A 360 37.26 -7.15 27.89
CA PHE A 360 36.57 -8.30 28.50
C PHE A 360 37.51 -9.14 29.37
N SER A 361 37.02 -9.57 30.52
CA SER A 361 37.67 -10.56 31.39
C SER A 361 36.81 -11.82 31.47
N LEU A 362 37.40 -13.00 31.34
CA LEU A 362 36.77 -14.31 31.48
C LEU A 362 37.32 -14.97 32.76
N PRO A 363 36.71 -14.73 33.94
CA PRO A 363 37.29 -15.09 35.23
C PRO A 363 37.49 -16.59 35.41
N GLU A 364 36.60 -17.42 34.85
CA GLU A 364 36.70 -18.88 34.93
C GLU A 364 37.97 -19.41 34.25
N TYR A 365 38.40 -18.75 33.17
CA TYR A 365 39.48 -19.21 32.31
C TYR A 365 40.80 -18.47 32.53
N ASP A 366 40.80 -17.41 33.33
CA ASP A 366 41.94 -16.50 33.51
C ASP A 366 42.43 -15.91 32.16
N ILE A 367 41.45 -15.56 31.31
CA ILE A 367 41.67 -14.97 29.98
C ILE A 367 41.14 -13.55 29.98
N THR A 368 41.90 -12.66 29.35
CA THR A 368 41.48 -11.29 29.06
C THR A 368 41.44 -11.08 27.56
N ILE A 369 40.39 -10.43 27.07
CA ILE A 369 40.22 -10.07 25.67
C ILE A 369 40.38 -8.55 25.53
N GLU A 370 41.26 -8.14 24.63
CA GLU A 370 41.42 -6.75 24.19
C GLU A 370 41.03 -6.62 22.72
N HIS A 371 40.23 -5.62 22.42
CA HIS A 371 39.77 -5.24 21.10
C HIS A 371 40.47 -3.97 20.62
N TRP A 372 41.24 -4.11 19.54
CA TRP A 372 42.04 -3.02 19.00
C TRP A 372 41.40 -2.39 17.77
N GLY A 373 41.06 -1.10 17.86
CA GLY A 373 40.49 -0.27 16.79
C GLY A 373 41.48 0.11 15.68
N ILE A 374 42.20 -0.88 15.13
CA ILE A 374 43.22 -0.70 14.09
C ILE A 374 42.89 -1.48 12.82
N ASP A 375 43.33 -0.96 11.68
CA ASP A 375 43.25 -1.60 10.36
C ASP A 375 44.36 -2.65 10.14
N GLU A 376 44.38 -3.27 8.96
CA GLU A 376 45.38 -4.27 8.55
C GLU A 376 46.83 -3.72 8.51
N ASN A 377 47.00 -2.40 8.42
CA ASN A 377 48.29 -1.71 8.44
C ASN A 377 48.68 -1.25 9.86
N GLY A 378 47.85 -1.57 10.86
CA GLY A 378 48.02 -1.17 12.25
C GLY A 378 47.83 0.34 12.44
N ALA A 379 47.01 0.98 11.62
CA ALA A 379 46.60 2.37 11.75
C ALA A 379 45.21 2.47 12.37
N VAL A 380 45.04 3.42 13.30
CA VAL A 380 43.70 3.79 13.79
C VAL A 380 42.97 4.63 12.76
N ALA A 381 41.64 4.63 12.79
CA ALA A 381 40.84 5.42 11.89
C ALA A 381 41.20 6.92 11.94
N PRO A 382 41.09 7.69 10.83
CA PRO A 382 41.45 9.09 10.82
C PRO A 382 40.72 9.93 11.87
N TRP A 383 39.54 9.52 12.33
CA TRP A 383 38.72 10.21 13.32
C TRP A 383 39.00 9.81 14.77
N PHE A 384 39.92 8.88 15.05
CA PHE A 384 40.29 8.49 16.41
C PHE A 384 40.95 9.67 17.16
N ALA A 385 40.70 9.77 18.47
CA ALA A 385 41.28 10.83 19.31
C ALA A 385 42.81 10.73 19.43
N TRP A 386 43.38 9.55 19.21
CA TRP A 386 44.82 9.30 19.28
C TRP A 386 45.42 9.13 17.89
N THR A 387 46.70 9.47 17.77
CA THR A 387 47.48 9.12 16.58
C THR A 387 47.77 7.62 16.54
N SER A 388 48.04 7.08 15.35
CA SER A 388 48.43 5.67 15.22
C SER A 388 49.74 5.33 15.95
N GLU A 389 50.58 6.32 16.26
CA GLU A 389 51.80 6.13 17.05
C GLU A 389 51.47 6.00 18.55
N GLU A 390 50.69 6.92 19.10
CA GLU A 390 50.20 6.87 20.48
C GLU A 390 49.38 5.61 20.77
N TYR A 391 48.51 5.19 19.84
CA TYR A 391 47.70 3.98 20.01
C TYR A 391 48.55 2.70 20.03
N ARG A 392 49.64 2.66 19.22
CA ARG A 392 50.59 1.54 19.27
C ARG A 392 51.38 1.49 20.57
N GLU A 393 51.66 2.65 21.19
CA GLU A 393 52.28 2.71 22.51
C GLU A 393 51.35 2.15 23.60
N LYS A 394 50.04 2.44 23.57
CA LYS A 394 49.06 1.78 24.47
C LYS A 394 49.08 0.27 24.27
N LEU A 395 48.99 -0.18 23.03
CA LEU A 395 48.94 -1.61 22.70
C LEU A 395 50.22 -2.34 23.15
N ALA A 396 51.40 -1.75 22.91
CA ALA A 396 52.68 -2.29 23.37
C ALA A 396 52.76 -2.36 24.90
N TRP A 397 52.24 -1.33 25.59
CA TRP A 397 52.19 -1.31 27.05
C TRP A 397 51.25 -2.39 27.60
N ALA A 398 50.04 -2.55 27.05
CA ALA A 398 49.10 -3.59 27.47
C ALA A 398 49.74 -4.98 27.34
N ARG A 399 50.31 -5.31 26.17
CA ARG A 399 51.06 -6.57 25.94
C ARG A 399 52.18 -6.81 26.96
N GLN A 400 52.87 -5.75 27.37
CA GLN A 400 53.94 -5.85 28.36
C GLN A 400 53.40 -6.25 29.73
N GLN A 401 52.24 -5.72 30.15
CA GLN A 401 51.60 -6.09 31.42
C GLN A 401 51.32 -7.60 31.49
N PHE A 402 50.73 -8.17 30.44
CA PHE A 402 50.45 -9.61 30.35
C PHE A 402 51.71 -10.47 30.29
N ALA A 403 52.76 -10.00 29.59
CA ALA A 403 54.04 -10.72 29.55
C ALA A 403 54.68 -10.85 30.95
N SER A 404 54.37 -9.96 31.89
CA SER A 404 54.87 -9.96 33.26
C SER A 404 53.93 -10.58 34.30
N SER A 405 52.63 -10.74 34.00
CA SER A 405 51.60 -11.01 35.02
C SER A 405 51.11 -12.47 35.09
N GLY A 406 51.48 -13.32 34.12
CA GLY A 406 51.07 -14.74 34.10
C GLY A 406 49.64 -14.99 33.60
N HIS A 407 48.87 -13.92 33.38
CA HIS A 407 47.53 -13.94 32.79
C HIS A 407 47.57 -14.10 31.27
N THR A 408 46.48 -14.62 30.69
CA THR A 408 46.39 -14.87 29.24
C THR A 408 45.73 -13.71 28.51
N LEU A 409 46.40 -13.16 27.49
CA LEU A 409 45.84 -12.16 26.59
C LEU A 409 45.36 -12.78 25.28
N VAL A 410 44.11 -12.54 24.93
CA VAL A 410 43.53 -12.77 23.61
C VAL A 410 43.28 -11.41 22.97
N GLU A 411 43.83 -11.18 21.78
CA GLU A 411 43.64 -9.92 21.08
C GLU A 411 42.64 -10.12 19.93
N THR A 412 41.82 -9.11 19.66
CA THR A 412 40.94 -8.99 18.50
C THR A 412 41.13 -7.63 17.84
N TYR A 413 40.74 -7.48 16.58
CA TYR A 413 41.02 -6.27 15.81
C TYR A 413 39.82 -5.82 14.97
N ASP A 414 39.68 -4.51 14.80
CA ASP A 414 38.61 -3.88 14.01
C ASP A 414 38.56 -4.40 12.57
N PHE A 415 39.72 -4.61 11.92
CA PHE A 415 39.74 -5.16 10.57
C PHE A 415 39.16 -6.59 10.49
N GLU A 416 39.18 -7.35 11.59
CA GLU A 416 38.58 -8.69 11.64
C GLU A 416 37.06 -8.60 11.68
N TYR A 417 36.53 -7.58 12.36
CA TYR A 417 35.10 -7.25 12.39
C TYR A 417 34.62 -6.85 11.00
N TRP A 418 35.26 -5.83 10.38
CA TRP A 418 34.90 -5.35 9.04
C TRP A 418 35.07 -6.41 7.94
N ALA A 419 35.98 -7.36 8.11
CA ALA A 419 36.16 -8.48 7.19
C ALA A 419 35.18 -9.65 7.44
N GLY A 420 34.33 -9.60 8.48
CA GLY A 420 33.44 -10.70 8.85
C GLY A 420 34.17 -11.96 9.33
N THR A 421 35.33 -11.80 9.95
CA THR A 421 36.21 -12.90 10.41
C THR A 421 36.44 -12.92 11.93
N LEU A 422 35.97 -11.89 12.65
CA LEU A 422 36.16 -11.71 14.09
C LEU A 422 35.79 -12.95 14.90
N GLU A 423 34.57 -13.47 14.74
CA GLU A 423 34.12 -14.62 15.52
C GLU A 423 34.90 -15.90 15.22
N LYS A 424 35.32 -16.12 13.97
CA LYS A 424 36.16 -17.27 13.61
C LYS A 424 37.53 -17.16 14.27
N ALA A 425 38.09 -15.95 14.28
CA ALA A 425 39.35 -15.67 14.95
C ALA A 425 39.21 -15.85 16.47
N LEU A 426 38.13 -15.34 17.06
CA LEU A 426 37.82 -15.44 18.47
C LEU A 426 37.60 -16.89 18.90
N THR A 427 36.77 -17.65 18.16
CA THR A 427 36.56 -19.09 18.37
C THR A 427 37.89 -19.84 18.38
N HIS A 428 38.74 -19.62 17.37
CA HIS A 428 40.03 -20.29 17.27
C HIS A 428 40.96 -19.92 18.45
N ARG A 429 40.99 -18.64 18.82
CA ARG A 429 41.81 -18.13 19.92
C ARG A 429 41.35 -18.72 21.25
N LEU A 430 40.06 -18.61 21.59
CA LEU A 430 39.50 -19.10 22.85
C LEU A 430 39.61 -20.63 22.97
N ALA A 431 39.28 -21.38 21.90
CA ALA A 431 39.40 -22.85 21.91
C ALA A 431 40.85 -23.32 22.13
N ARG A 432 41.84 -22.60 21.58
CA ARG A 432 43.26 -22.89 21.82
C ARG A 432 43.67 -22.73 23.28
N HIS A 433 42.98 -21.87 24.02
CA HIS A 433 43.19 -21.65 25.45
C HIS A 433 42.30 -22.55 26.33
N GLY A 434 41.57 -23.50 25.74
CA GLY A 434 40.78 -24.49 26.48
C GLY A 434 39.40 -23.98 26.92
N VAL A 435 38.95 -22.83 26.40
CA VAL A 435 37.59 -22.35 26.62
C VAL A 435 36.61 -23.30 25.94
N ARG A 436 35.62 -23.77 26.69
CA ARG A 436 34.54 -24.56 26.14
C ARG A 436 33.51 -23.61 25.54
N LEU A 437 33.32 -23.71 24.23
CA LEU A 437 32.36 -22.90 23.48
C LEU A 437 31.19 -23.80 23.09
N ASP A 438 30.36 -24.16 24.07
CA ASP A 438 29.10 -24.85 23.77
C ASP A 438 28.05 -23.78 23.48
N PRO A 439 27.43 -23.78 22.30
CA PRO A 439 26.35 -22.85 22.04
C PRO A 439 25.17 -23.10 22.99
N MET A 440 24.49 -22.04 23.40
CA MET A 440 23.26 -22.14 24.19
C MET A 440 22.16 -22.89 23.42
N SER A 441 21.31 -23.60 24.17
CA SER A 441 20.07 -24.18 23.64
C SER A 441 19.12 -23.06 23.19
N PHE A 442 18.11 -23.39 22.39
CA PHE A 442 17.09 -22.39 22.01
C PHE A 442 16.42 -21.80 23.25
N ASP A 443 15.96 -22.64 24.17
CA ASP A 443 15.24 -22.21 25.36
C ASP A 443 16.13 -21.31 26.26
N ASP A 444 17.41 -21.67 26.47
CA ASP A 444 18.33 -20.82 27.24
C ASP A 444 18.64 -19.50 26.52
N LEU A 445 18.76 -19.52 25.19
CA LEU A 445 19.02 -18.32 24.40
C LEU A 445 17.82 -17.37 24.43
N VAL A 446 16.59 -17.89 24.35
CA VAL A 446 15.37 -17.09 24.48
C VAL A 446 15.26 -16.52 25.88
N ASP A 447 15.33 -17.37 26.92
CA ASP A 447 15.17 -16.98 28.33
C ASP A 447 16.18 -15.91 28.78
N HIS A 448 17.35 -15.84 28.13
CA HIS A 448 18.41 -14.90 28.51
C HIS A 448 18.64 -13.75 27.52
N ALA A 449 18.42 -13.94 26.20
CA ALA A 449 18.64 -12.91 25.17
C ALA A 449 17.36 -12.16 24.78
N LEU A 450 16.22 -12.79 24.98
CA LEU A 450 14.89 -12.27 24.72
C LEU A 450 14.15 -12.26 26.06
N ASP A 451 14.61 -11.40 26.98
CA ASP A 451 14.05 -11.21 28.34
C ASP A 451 12.52 -10.96 28.37
N ASP A 452 11.87 -10.81 27.21
CA ASP A 452 10.44 -10.63 27.02
C ASP A 452 9.86 -11.63 25.99
N HIS A 453 8.88 -12.41 26.43
CA HIS A 453 8.09 -13.33 25.59
C HIS A 453 7.45 -12.62 24.39
N GLU A 454 7.16 -11.32 24.50
CA GLU A 454 6.62 -10.52 23.39
C GLU A 454 7.62 -10.40 22.22
N ARG A 455 8.92 -10.28 22.51
CA ARG A 455 9.98 -10.17 21.48
C ARG A 455 10.18 -11.48 20.72
N GLU A 456 10.11 -12.61 21.41
CA GLU A 456 10.17 -13.94 20.80
C GLU A 456 9.00 -14.15 19.83
N GLN A 457 7.78 -13.88 20.29
CA GLN A 457 6.58 -14.01 19.47
C GLN A 457 6.60 -13.06 18.26
N HIS A 458 7.18 -11.87 18.41
CA HIS A 458 7.41 -10.94 17.31
C HIS A 458 8.36 -11.53 16.24
N LEU A 459 9.51 -12.09 16.65
CA LEU A 459 10.47 -12.72 15.74
C LEU A 459 9.89 -13.92 14.98
N ILE A 460 9.17 -14.79 15.69
CA ILE A 460 8.43 -15.91 15.07
C ILE A 460 7.41 -15.35 14.07
N GLY A 461 6.72 -14.29 14.43
CA GLY A 461 5.80 -13.56 13.56
C GLY A 461 6.47 -13.04 12.28
N LEU A 462 7.69 -12.49 12.37
CA LEU A 462 8.44 -12.01 11.21
C LEU A 462 8.81 -13.14 10.24
N PHE A 463 9.30 -14.27 10.74
CA PHE A 463 9.61 -15.43 9.89
C PHE A 463 8.35 -16.07 9.29
N ALA A 464 7.26 -16.16 10.06
CA ALA A 464 5.98 -16.62 9.54
C ALA A 464 5.47 -15.71 8.41
N LYS A 465 5.61 -14.39 8.57
CA LYS A 465 5.27 -13.39 7.55
C LYS A 465 6.21 -13.42 6.34
N PHE A 466 7.48 -13.77 6.54
CA PHE A 466 8.43 -13.98 5.45
C PHE A 466 7.98 -15.15 4.55
N ILE A 467 7.57 -16.28 5.15
CA ILE A 467 7.04 -17.44 4.44
C ILE A 467 5.73 -17.09 3.73
N ASP A 468 4.81 -16.40 4.42
CA ASP A 468 3.53 -15.94 3.87
C ASP A 468 3.73 -15.07 2.61
N ASN A 469 4.58 -14.04 2.71
CA ASN A 469 4.86 -13.17 1.57
C ASN A 469 5.50 -13.95 0.41
N ALA A 470 6.46 -14.84 0.70
CA ALA A 470 7.10 -15.64 -0.35
C ALA A 470 6.08 -16.49 -1.13
N GLY A 471 5.07 -17.06 -0.44
CA GLY A 471 3.95 -17.76 -1.08
C GLY A 471 3.09 -16.80 -1.93
N THR A 472 2.71 -15.66 -1.37
CA THR A 472 1.89 -14.64 -2.04
C THR A 472 2.55 -14.09 -3.31
N PHE A 473 3.87 -13.89 -3.29
CA PHE A 473 4.65 -13.38 -4.43
C PHE A 473 5.30 -14.47 -5.29
N ASP A 474 5.00 -15.76 -5.05
CA ASP A 474 5.54 -16.89 -5.81
C ASP A 474 7.08 -16.89 -5.88
N THR A 475 7.75 -16.49 -4.79
CA THR A 475 9.20 -16.27 -4.76
C THR A 475 9.95 -17.54 -4.37
N ASP A 476 10.87 -17.98 -5.24
CA ASP A 476 11.63 -19.21 -5.01
C ASP A 476 12.74 -19.02 -3.94
N PRO A 477 12.95 -19.99 -3.02
CA PRO A 477 14.00 -19.92 -2.01
C PRO A 477 15.43 -19.69 -2.55
N ASP A 478 15.76 -20.21 -3.73
CA ASP A 478 17.07 -20.00 -4.36
C ASP A 478 17.20 -18.61 -4.97
N GLU A 479 16.11 -18.04 -5.49
CA GLU A 479 16.06 -16.64 -5.96
C GLU A 479 16.28 -15.67 -4.79
N ILE A 480 15.56 -15.87 -3.68
CA ILE A 480 15.75 -15.10 -2.43
C ILE A 480 17.23 -15.08 -2.07
N ARG A 481 17.88 -16.25 -1.96
CA ARG A 481 19.29 -16.35 -1.56
C ARG A 481 20.25 -15.70 -2.54
N ALA A 482 19.92 -15.68 -3.82
CA ALA A 482 20.74 -15.05 -4.85
C ALA A 482 20.73 -13.52 -4.72
N ASP A 483 19.62 -12.95 -4.25
CA ASP A 483 19.41 -11.50 -4.14
C ASP A 483 19.87 -10.92 -2.79
N LEU A 484 20.06 -11.75 -1.76
CA LEU A 484 20.54 -11.29 -0.45
C LEU A 484 21.92 -10.63 -0.51
N SER A 485 21.99 -9.38 -0.05
CA SER A 485 23.22 -8.60 0.01
C SER A 485 23.90 -8.70 1.37
N ARG A 486 25.21 -8.98 1.39
CA ARG A 486 26.01 -8.93 2.63
C ARG A 486 26.32 -7.52 3.15
N HIS A 487 25.90 -6.48 2.42
CA HIS A 487 26.06 -5.09 2.87
C HIS A 487 25.11 -4.76 4.02
N ASP A 488 23.99 -5.47 4.11
CA ASP A 488 23.11 -5.48 5.27
C ASP A 488 23.17 -6.87 5.92
N PRO A 489 24.03 -7.07 6.93
CA PRO A 489 24.12 -8.35 7.63
C PRO A 489 22.79 -8.77 8.28
N ARG A 490 21.96 -7.83 8.73
CA ARG A 490 20.71 -8.10 9.42
C ARG A 490 19.71 -8.75 8.44
N GLU A 491 19.48 -8.11 7.29
CA GLU A 491 18.64 -8.64 6.21
C GLU A 491 19.22 -9.95 5.65
N TYR A 492 20.54 -10.01 5.43
CA TYR A 492 21.22 -11.19 4.92
C TYR A 492 20.99 -12.42 5.81
N HIS A 493 21.26 -12.30 7.12
CA HIS A 493 21.15 -13.42 8.04
C HIS A 493 19.70 -13.82 8.27
N PHE A 494 18.78 -12.86 8.36
CA PHE A 494 17.35 -13.11 8.42
C PHE A 494 16.85 -13.83 7.17
N GLY A 495 17.13 -13.31 5.97
CA GLY A 495 16.69 -13.89 4.70
C GLY A 495 17.25 -15.29 4.45
N VAL A 496 18.50 -15.56 4.83
CA VAL A 496 19.05 -16.94 4.77
C VAL A 496 18.24 -17.87 5.67
N CYS A 497 17.97 -17.49 6.91
CA CYS A 497 17.15 -18.31 7.82
C CYS A 497 15.72 -18.48 7.27
N GLY A 498 15.11 -17.40 6.78
CA GLY A 498 13.78 -17.41 6.17
C GLY A 498 13.68 -18.33 4.97
N SER A 499 14.65 -18.31 4.06
CA SER A 499 14.68 -19.19 2.88
C SER A 499 14.78 -20.68 3.25
N ILE A 500 15.54 -21.02 4.31
CA ILE A 500 15.63 -22.40 4.80
C ILE A 500 14.30 -22.84 5.42
N LEU A 501 13.68 -21.97 6.23
CA LEU A 501 12.39 -22.27 6.85
C LEU A 501 11.27 -22.41 5.81
N LEU A 502 11.28 -21.59 4.75
CA LEU A 502 10.37 -21.67 3.62
C LEU A 502 10.46 -23.02 2.89
N GLU A 503 11.67 -23.48 2.57
CA GLU A 503 11.86 -24.80 1.94
C GLU A 503 11.32 -25.94 2.80
N GLU A 504 11.60 -25.90 4.10
CA GLU A 504 11.11 -26.92 5.02
C GLU A 504 9.60 -26.88 5.20
N TYR A 505 9.02 -25.68 5.18
CA TYR A 505 7.58 -25.46 5.22
C TYR A 505 6.90 -26.07 3.99
N GLU A 506 7.39 -25.78 2.78
CA GLU A 506 6.88 -26.35 1.53
C GLU A 506 7.02 -27.88 1.47
N ASP A 507 8.15 -28.40 1.95
CA ASP A 507 8.37 -29.84 2.11
C ASP A 507 7.40 -30.47 3.11
N TRP A 508 7.16 -29.81 4.24
CA TRP A 508 6.24 -30.25 5.28
C TRP A 508 4.79 -30.26 4.78
N LYS A 509 4.35 -29.21 4.06
CA LYS A 509 3.03 -29.17 3.40
C LYS A 509 2.84 -30.36 2.46
N ARG A 510 3.78 -30.55 1.53
CA ARG A 510 3.74 -31.63 0.53
C ARG A 510 3.72 -33.02 1.15
N ARG A 511 4.55 -33.29 2.17
CA ARG A 511 4.62 -34.62 2.83
C ARG A 511 3.34 -34.98 3.57
N ASN A 512 2.63 -33.97 4.10
CA ASN A 512 1.42 -34.17 4.90
C ASN A 512 0.13 -33.96 4.11
N GLY A 513 0.21 -33.56 2.83
CA GLY A 513 -0.96 -33.25 2.01
C GLY A 513 -1.75 -32.04 2.53
N LEU A 514 -1.03 -31.07 3.11
CA LEU A 514 -1.58 -29.81 3.60
C LEU A 514 -1.54 -28.75 2.50
N VAL A 515 -2.42 -27.76 2.60
CA VAL A 515 -2.48 -26.62 1.68
C VAL A 515 -2.73 -25.34 2.47
N ASP A 516 -2.05 -24.25 2.14
CA ASP A 516 -2.43 -22.90 2.59
C ASP A 516 -3.36 -22.22 1.59
N PHE A 517 -3.63 -20.93 1.83
CA PHE A 517 -4.53 -20.13 1.02
C PHE A 517 -4.00 -19.88 -0.39
N ASP A 518 -2.69 -19.69 -0.54
CA ASP A 518 -2.06 -19.48 -1.85
C ASP A 518 -2.06 -20.79 -2.66
N ASP A 519 -1.74 -21.92 -2.03
CA ASP A 519 -1.81 -23.26 -2.65
C ASP A 519 -3.20 -23.55 -3.25
N MET A 520 -4.28 -23.12 -2.57
CA MET A 520 -5.65 -23.33 -3.08
C MET A 520 -5.88 -22.64 -4.42
N ILE A 521 -5.30 -21.46 -4.60
CA ILE A 521 -5.42 -20.69 -5.84
C ILE A 521 -4.62 -21.38 -6.95
N TYR A 522 -3.38 -21.79 -6.67
CA TYR A 522 -2.56 -22.51 -7.65
C TYR A 522 -3.15 -23.87 -8.04
N ASP A 523 -3.70 -24.63 -7.08
CA ASP A 523 -4.41 -25.89 -7.35
C ASP A 523 -5.65 -25.65 -8.22
N ALA A 524 -6.40 -24.55 -7.99
CA ALA A 524 -7.54 -24.18 -8.82
C ALA A 524 -7.12 -23.80 -10.25
N VAL A 525 -6.06 -23.00 -10.40
CA VAL A 525 -5.49 -22.66 -11.72
C VAL A 525 -5.08 -23.93 -12.47
N ALA A 526 -4.39 -24.85 -11.80
CA ALA A 526 -3.97 -26.11 -12.40
C ALA A 526 -5.17 -26.96 -12.83
N ALA A 527 -6.22 -27.04 -12.00
CA ALA A 527 -7.45 -27.76 -12.31
C ALA A 527 -8.18 -27.20 -13.53
N VAL A 528 -8.34 -25.87 -13.62
CA VAL A 528 -8.99 -25.21 -14.77
C VAL A 528 -8.19 -25.46 -16.04
N ARG A 529 -6.86 -25.36 -15.99
CA ARG A 529 -6.00 -25.60 -17.17
C ARG A 529 -5.99 -27.06 -17.61
N GLU A 530 -6.19 -28.02 -16.69
CA GLU A 530 -6.26 -29.45 -17.02
C GLU A 530 -7.58 -29.82 -17.71
N ASP A 531 -8.71 -29.24 -17.27
CA ASP A 531 -10.05 -29.51 -17.83
C ASP A 531 -10.87 -28.21 -17.99
N PRO A 532 -10.53 -27.33 -18.97
CA PRO A 532 -11.18 -26.03 -19.13
C PRO A 532 -12.69 -26.14 -19.32
N ASP A 533 -13.14 -27.06 -20.20
CA ASP A 533 -14.56 -27.26 -20.52
C ASP A 533 -15.39 -27.54 -19.25
N ARG A 534 -14.86 -28.33 -18.31
CA ARG A 534 -15.56 -28.68 -17.07
C ARG A 534 -15.76 -27.49 -16.14
N PHE A 535 -14.82 -26.56 -16.07
CA PHE A 535 -14.84 -25.46 -15.10
C PHE A 535 -15.35 -24.17 -15.69
N GLN A 536 -14.96 -23.84 -16.92
CA GLN A 536 -15.41 -22.63 -17.62
C GLN A 536 -16.92 -22.69 -17.91
N SER A 537 -17.45 -23.82 -18.39
CA SER A 537 -18.88 -23.95 -18.74
C SER A 537 -19.84 -23.88 -17.55
N GLN A 538 -19.34 -23.98 -16.31
CA GLN A 538 -20.15 -23.78 -15.11
C GLN A 538 -20.66 -22.34 -15.03
N PHE A 539 -19.92 -21.40 -15.61
CA PHE A 539 -20.22 -19.98 -15.54
C PHE A 539 -20.48 -19.41 -16.95
N GLU A 540 -21.30 -18.38 -17.01
CA GLU A 540 -21.46 -17.49 -18.16
C GLU A 540 -20.93 -16.10 -17.85
N HIS A 541 -20.93 -15.72 -16.57
CA HIS A 541 -20.37 -14.47 -16.07
C HIS A 541 -19.52 -14.69 -14.82
N VAL A 542 -18.32 -14.10 -14.82
CA VAL A 542 -17.48 -13.93 -13.64
C VAL A 542 -17.31 -12.44 -13.39
N LEU A 543 -17.75 -11.97 -12.22
CA LEU A 543 -17.69 -10.58 -11.80
C LEU A 543 -16.69 -10.42 -10.67
N VAL A 544 -15.89 -9.37 -10.71
CA VAL A 544 -14.86 -9.09 -9.71
C VAL A 544 -15.01 -7.65 -9.21
N ASP A 545 -15.16 -7.51 -7.88
CA ASP A 545 -15.13 -6.22 -7.20
C ASP A 545 -13.71 -5.87 -6.75
N GLU A 546 -13.42 -4.58 -6.62
CA GLU A 546 -12.12 -4.03 -6.23
C GLU A 546 -10.93 -4.65 -6.99
N PHE A 547 -11.05 -4.73 -8.32
CA PHE A 547 -10.08 -5.43 -9.18
C PHE A 547 -8.64 -4.93 -9.02
N GLN A 548 -8.43 -3.65 -8.69
CA GLN A 548 -7.09 -3.09 -8.48
C GLN A 548 -6.31 -3.75 -7.34
N ASP A 549 -6.99 -4.41 -6.39
CA ASP A 549 -6.38 -5.04 -5.23
C ASP A 549 -6.21 -6.57 -5.40
N VAL A 550 -6.47 -7.09 -6.61
CA VAL A 550 -6.39 -8.53 -6.90
C VAL A 550 -4.92 -8.94 -7.05
N ALA A 551 -4.55 -10.02 -6.34
CA ALA A 551 -3.18 -10.52 -6.34
C ALA A 551 -2.83 -11.27 -7.64
N ILE A 552 -1.55 -11.40 -7.96
CA ILE A 552 -1.12 -12.07 -9.21
C ILE A 552 -1.62 -13.52 -9.33
N SER A 553 -1.66 -14.28 -8.23
CA SER A 553 -2.18 -15.64 -8.20
C SER A 553 -3.67 -15.68 -8.55
N GLN A 554 -4.44 -14.71 -8.07
CA GLN A 554 -5.87 -14.56 -8.34
C GLN A 554 -6.13 -14.12 -9.78
N ILE A 555 -5.31 -13.22 -10.33
CA ILE A 555 -5.32 -12.86 -11.76
C ILE A 555 -5.09 -14.10 -12.63
N ARG A 556 -4.11 -14.95 -12.29
CA ARG A 556 -3.86 -16.21 -13.03
C ARG A 556 -5.08 -17.15 -13.02
N LEU A 557 -5.88 -17.15 -11.95
CA LEU A 557 -7.12 -17.92 -11.89
C LEU A 557 -8.20 -17.33 -12.80
N LEU A 558 -8.36 -16.02 -12.80
CA LEU A 558 -9.31 -15.34 -13.69
C LEU A 558 -8.94 -15.59 -15.14
N ASP A 559 -7.68 -15.38 -15.52
CA ASP A 559 -7.13 -15.66 -16.85
C ASP A 559 -7.43 -17.11 -17.29
N ALA A 560 -7.14 -18.10 -16.43
CA ALA A 560 -7.44 -19.50 -16.75
C ALA A 560 -8.95 -19.77 -16.94
N LEU A 561 -9.82 -19.08 -16.20
CA LEU A 561 -11.26 -19.23 -16.33
C LEU A 561 -11.82 -18.50 -17.56
N THR A 562 -11.18 -17.43 -18.01
CA THR A 562 -11.71 -16.55 -19.07
C THR A 562 -11.00 -16.73 -20.42
N ASP A 563 -9.97 -17.57 -20.48
CA ASP A 563 -9.28 -17.89 -21.73
C ASP A 563 -10.08 -18.87 -22.60
N GLY A 564 -10.48 -18.42 -23.80
CA GLY A 564 -11.11 -19.27 -24.82
C GLY A 564 -12.38 -18.68 -25.46
N PRO A 565 -12.92 -19.31 -26.53
CA PRO A 565 -14.16 -18.88 -27.20
C PRO A 565 -15.44 -19.02 -26.39
N ASP A 566 -15.54 -20.07 -25.59
CA ASP A 566 -16.75 -20.41 -24.84
C ASP A 566 -16.57 -20.09 -23.34
N ALA A 567 -15.57 -19.25 -23.04
CA ALA A 567 -15.25 -18.84 -21.70
C ALA A 567 -16.28 -17.83 -21.17
N PRO A 568 -16.52 -17.79 -19.85
CA PRO A 568 -17.40 -16.80 -19.23
C PRO A 568 -16.93 -15.37 -19.48
N HIS A 569 -17.89 -14.46 -19.61
CA HIS A 569 -17.62 -13.03 -19.68
C HIS A 569 -17.05 -12.53 -18.35
N LEU A 570 -15.93 -11.81 -18.42
CA LEU A 570 -15.31 -11.18 -17.25
C LEU A 570 -15.82 -9.75 -17.10
N PHE A 571 -16.27 -9.40 -15.91
CA PHE A 571 -16.63 -8.03 -15.54
C PHE A 571 -15.85 -7.60 -14.32
N CYS A 572 -14.98 -6.61 -14.49
CA CYS A 572 -14.13 -6.09 -13.42
C CYS A 572 -14.52 -4.65 -13.13
N VAL A 573 -14.79 -4.35 -11.86
CA VAL A 573 -14.95 -2.97 -11.39
C VAL A 573 -13.82 -2.64 -10.41
N GLY A 574 -13.24 -1.45 -10.55
CA GLY A 574 -12.11 -1.05 -9.73
C GLY A 574 -11.76 0.44 -9.81
N ASP A 575 -10.85 0.85 -8.93
CA ASP A 575 -10.28 2.19 -8.85
C ASP A 575 -8.79 2.11 -8.49
N ASP A 576 -7.91 2.26 -9.47
CA ASP A 576 -6.45 2.28 -9.28
C ASP A 576 -5.96 3.37 -8.33
N TRP A 577 -6.73 4.46 -8.14
CA TRP A 577 -6.39 5.51 -7.17
C TRP A 577 -6.53 5.01 -5.72
N GLN A 578 -7.21 3.89 -5.51
CA GLN A 578 -7.37 3.24 -4.21
C GLN A 578 -6.51 1.99 -4.05
N SER A 579 -5.61 1.64 -4.98
CA SER A 579 -4.75 0.45 -4.84
C SER A 579 -3.71 0.63 -3.73
N ILE A 580 -3.94 -0.01 -2.57
CA ILE A 580 -3.15 0.15 -1.33
C ILE A 580 -2.78 -1.19 -0.66
N TYR A 581 -2.90 -2.29 -1.40
CA TYR A 581 -2.60 -3.64 -0.91
C TYR A 581 -1.48 -4.31 -1.70
N ALA A 582 -0.52 -3.54 -2.23
CA ALA A 582 0.61 -4.12 -2.96
C ALA A 582 1.44 -5.05 -2.05
N PHE A 583 1.52 -4.74 -0.76
CA PHE A 583 2.13 -5.61 0.26
C PHE A 583 1.44 -6.98 0.44
N ARG A 584 0.24 -7.18 -0.14
CA ARG A 584 -0.49 -8.46 -0.21
C ARG A 584 -0.47 -9.08 -1.62
N GLY A 585 0.43 -8.63 -2.49
CA GLY A 585 0.58 -9.17 -3.84
C GLY A 585 -0.30 -8.54 -4.90
N ALA A 586 -1.05 -7.48 -4.58
CA ALA A 586 -1.85 -6.75 -5.57
C ALA A 586 -0.95 -6.01 -6.57
N VAL A 587 -1.27 -6.13 -7.87
CA VAL A 587 -0.50 -5.52 -8.96
C VAL A 587 -1.43 -4.62 -9.78
N VAL A 588 -1.36 -3.31 -9.51
CA VAL A 588 -2.30 -2.32 -10.06
C VAL A 588 -2.23 -2.21 -11.59
N GLU A 589 -1.09 -2.55 -12.17
CA GLU A 589 -0.82 -2.55 -13.61
C GLU A 589 -1.79 -3.44 -14.39
N TYR A 590 -2.27 -4.55 -13.80
CA TYR A 590 -3.28 -5.40 -14.46
C TYR A 590 -4.65 -4.70 -14.59
N PHE A 591 -4.91 -3.67 -13.78
CA PHE A 591 -6.07 -2.82 -13.94
C PHE A 591 -5.77 -1.62 -14.85
N VAL A 592 -4.59 -1.00 -14.73
CA VAL A 592 -4.23 0.17 -15.57
C VAL A 592 -4.09 -0.23 -17.04
N ASP A 593 -3.37 -1.33 -17.32
CA ASP A 593 -3.09 -1.84 -18.67
C ASP A 593 -3.97 -3.06 -18.99
N PHE A 594 -5.23 -3.05 -18.55
CA PHE A 594 -6.14 -4.19 -18.61
C PHE A 594 -6.23 -4.86 -19.99
N GLU A 595 -6.33 -4.08 -21.06
CA GLU A 595 -6.41 -4.63 -22.43
C GLU A 595 -5.10 -5.28 -22.92
N GLU A 596 -3.94 -4.94 -22.34
CA GLU A 596 -2.67 -5.59 -22.64
C GLU A 596 -2.59 -7.00 -22.05
N TYR A 597 -3.19 -7.21 -20.88
CA TYR A 597 -3.16 -8.50 -20.16
C TYR A 597 -4.30 -9.44 -20.54
N PHE A 598 -5.54 -8.95 -20.65
CA PHE A 598 -6.71 -9.78 -20.96
C PHE A 598 -7.12 -9.74 -22.43
N GLY A 599 -6.90 -8.61 -23.09
CA GLY A 599 -7.37 -8.34 -24.45
C GLY A 599 -8.42 -7.23 -24.51
N PRO A 600 -8.93 -6.91 -25.72
CA PRO A 600 -9.84 -5.80 -25.92
C PRO A 600 -11.08 -5.87 -25.02
N ALA A 601 -11.46 -4.75 -24.41
CA ALA A 601 -12.51 -4.70 -23.42
C ALA A 601 -13.51 -3.58 -23.66
N ALA A 602 -14.76 -3.78 -23.23
CA ALA A 602 -15.70 -2.70 -23.08
C ALA A 602 -15.35 -1.87 -21.84
N ILE A 603 -14.73 -0.71 -22.05
CA ILE A 603 -14.34 0.22 -20.97
C ILE A 603 -15.47 1.22 -20.68
N THR A 604 -15.93 1.29 -19.43
CA THR A 604 -16.87 2.32 -18.94
C THR A 604 -16.28 3.06 -17.74
N GLU A 605 -16.27 4.39 -17.79
CA GLU A 605 -15.87 5.25 -16.67
C GLU A 605 -17.08 5.70 -15.85
N LEU A 606 -17.02 5.57 -14.52
CA LEU A 606 -17.98 6.14 -13.58
C LEU A 606 -17.41 7.44 -13.02
N ARG A 607 -17.95 8.58 -13.46
CA ARG A 607 -17.41 9.91 -13.13
C ARG A 607 -18.07 10.58 -11.94
N GLU A 608 -19.37 10.36 -11.75
CA GLU A 608 -20.14 11.01 -10.68
C GLU A 608 -19.90 10.32 -9.34
N THR A 609 -19.41 11.06 -8.34
CA THR A 609 -19.25 10.60 -6.95
C THR A 609 -20.28 11.27 -6.04
N TYR A 610 -20.92 10.47 -5.20
CA TYR A 610 -21.99 10.93 -4.30
C TYR A 610 -21.54 11.05 -2.84
N ARG A 611 -20.30 10.64 -2.54
CA ARG A 611 -19.75 10.62 -1.19
C ARG A 611 -19.16 11.97 -0.80
N CYS A 612 -18.12 12.39 -1.50
CA CYS A 612 -17.22 13.44 -1.01
C CYS A 612 -17.77 14.85 -1.28
N PRO A 613 -17.51 15.83 -0.37
CA PRO A 613 -17.68 17.24 -0.67
C PRO A 613 -16.80 17.69 -1.85
N ALA A 614 -17.25 18.71 -2.59
CA ALA A 614 -16.57 19.15 -3.82
C ALA A 614 -15.08 19.51 -3.61
N THR A 615 -14.77 20.34 -2.61
CA THR A 615 -13.39 20.77 -2.33
C THR A 615 -12.50 19.63 -1.84
N VAL A 616 -13.04 18.67 -1.08
CA VAL A 616 -12.31 17.46 -0.66
C VAL A 616 -11.97 16.61 -1.90
N LEU A 617 -12.92 16.45 -2.82
CA LEU A 617 -12.69 15.73 -4.07
C LEU A 617 -11.63 16.43 -4.92
N GLU A 618 -11.70 17.74 -5.09
CA GLU A 618 -10.70 18.54 -5.81
C GLU A 618 -9.31 18.38 -5.20
N ALA A 619 -9.16 18.56 -3.88
CA ALA A 619 -7.91 18.36 -3.16
C ALA A 619 -7.35 16.93 -3.38
N SER A 620 -8.19 15.91 -3.23
CA SER A 620 -7.78 14.52 -3.42
C SER A 620 -7.41 14.20 -4.87
N THR A 621 -8.05 14.86 -5.86
CA THR A 621 -7.76 14.68 -7.28
C THR A 621 -6.42 15.33 -7.66
N ASP A 622 -6.15 16.53 -7.16
CA ASP A 622 -4.88 17.21 -7.38
C ASP A 622 -3.72 16.51 -6.69
N LEU A 623 -3.95 15.98 -5.48
CA LEU A 623 -3.00 15.10 -4.80
C LEU A 623 -2.67 13.91 -5.72
N ILE A 624 -3.66 13.08 -6.05
CA ILE A 624 -3.40 11.82 -6.74
C ILE A 624 -2.82 12.02 -8.15
N ALA A 625 -3.07 13.16 -8.80
CA ALA A 625 -2.49 13.53 -10.09
C ALA A 625 -0.94 13.54 -10.10
N ASN A 626 -0.29 13.65 -8.94
CA ASN A 626 1.17 13.59 -8.82
C ASN A 626 1.76 12.16 -8.94
N ASN A 627 0.92 11.12 -9.00
CA ASN A 627 1.38 9.75 -9.23
C ASN A 627 1.77 9.50 -10.70
N PRO A 628 2.88 8.79 -10.98
CA PRO A 628 3.43 8.65 -12.33
C PRO A 628 2.68 7.65 -13.23
N THR A 629 2.01 6.64 -12.66
CA THR A 629 1.37 5.54 -13.39
C THR A 629 -0.01 5.28 -12.81
N GLN A 630 -1.04 5.68 -13.54
CA GLN A 630 -2.45 5.55 -13.17
C GLN A 630 -3.36 5.84 -14.37
N ILE A 631 -4.63 5.50 -14.24
CA ILE A 631 -5.66 5.91 -15.20
C ILE A 631 -6.01 7.37 -14.93
N GLU A 632 -6.00 8.20 -15.98
CA GLU A 632 -6.51 9.57 -15.90
C GLU A 632 -8.03 9.55 -15.72
N LYS A 633 -8.53 10.16 -14.64
CA LYS A 633 -9.97 10.28 -14.36
C LYS A 633 -10.35 11.73 -14.13
N SER A 634 -11.63 12.03 -14.32
CA SER A 634 -12.20 13.35 -14.06
C SER A 634 -13.49 13.21 -13.24
N PRO A 635 -13.38 12.93 -11.93
CA PRO A 635 -14.55 12.74 -11.08
C PRO A 635 -15.32 14.05 -10.87
N VAL A 636 -16.63 13.94 -10.65
CA VAL A 636 -17.53 15.08 -10.43
C VAL A 636 -18.29 14.85 -9.13
N ALA A 637 -18.19 15.80 -8.20
CA ALA A 637 -18.94 15.75 -6.95
C ALA A 637 -20.43 16.02 -7.18
N CYS A 638 -21.26 15.06 -6.77
CA CYS A 638 -22.72 15.11 -6.84
C CYS A 638 -23.38 15.06 -5.45
N SER A 639 -22.59 15.04 -4.37
CA SER A 639 -23.06 15.09 -2.98
C SER A 639 -23.83 16.39 -2.65
N GLY A 640 -23.58 17.46 -3.41
CA GLY A 640 -24.14 18.79 -3.17
C GLY A 640 -23.56 19.50 -1.93
N ARG A 641 -22.54 18.91 -1.28
CA ARG A 641 -21.89 19.43 -0.08
C ARG A 641 -20.61 20.19 -0.46
N GLU A 642 -20.40 21.33 0.20
CA GLU A 642 -19.21 22.16 0.05
C GLU A 642 -18.55 22.29 1.43
N THR A 643 -17.27 21.92 1.54
CA THR A 643 -16.53 21.97 2.79
C THR A 643 -15.06 22.14 2.52
N THR A 644 -14.45 23.12 3.17
CA THR A 644 -13.00 23.33 3.15
C THR A 644 -12.36 22.43 4.21
N PRO A 645 -11.43 21.51 3.84
CA PRO A 645 -10.67 20.73 4.81
C PRO A 645 -9.93 21.63 5.80
N ARG A 646 -9.92 21.26 7.08
CA ARG A 646 -9.28 22.03 8.15
C ARG A 646 -7.94 21.41 8.50
N LEU A 647 -6.87 22.20 8.43
CA LEU A 647 -5.54 21.79 8.89
C LEU A 647 -5.28 22.36 10.27
N HIS A 648 -5.14 21.49 11.28
CA HIS A 648 -4.84 21.83 12.65
C HIS A 648 -3.36 21.59 12.93
N VAL A 649 -2.60 22.68 13.13
CA VAL A 649 -1.17 22.61 13.42
C VAL A 649 -0.98 22.55 14.94
N LEU A 650 -0.38 21.47 15.44
CA LEU A 650 -0.15 21.19 16.86
C LEU A 650 1.36 21.21 17.18
N ASP A 651 1.72 21.73 18.34
CA ASP A 651 3.09 21.76 18.86
C ASP A 651 3.31 20.70 19.96
N GLY A 652 4.56 20.34 20.25
CA GLY A 652 4.97 19.44 21.33
C GLY A 652 6.50 19.29 21.41
N TYR A 653 7.07 19.48 22.61
CA TYR A 653 8.53 19.53 22.83
C TYR A 653 9.22 18.18 22.65
N ASP A 654 8.50 17.09 22.95
CA ASP A 654 8.91 15.72 22.72
C ASP A 654 7.77 14.90 22.11
N GLU A 655 8.08 13.69 21.64
CA GLU A 655 7.11 12.82 20.96
C GLU A 655 5.93 12.44 21.86
N TRP A 656 6.16 12.25 23.16
CA TRP A 656 5.12 11.84 24.09
C TRP A 656 4.11 12.97 24.33
N GLN A 657 4.59 14.19 24.59
CA GLN A 657 3.73 15.36 24.77
C GLN A 657 2.95 15.72 23.50
N TYR A 658 3.59 15.59 22.34
CA TYR A 658 2.91 15.74 21.06
C TYR A 658 1.80 14.70 20.90
N ALA A 659 2.06 13.43 21.25
CA ALA A 659 1.07 12.37 21.14
C ALA A 659 -0.14 12.55 22.07
N ASP A 660 0.11 12.90 23.34
CA ASP A 660 -0.92 13.25 24.33
C ASP A 660 -1.80 14.40 23.81
N ARG A 661 -1.18 15.46 23.27
CA ARG A 661 -1.89 16.59 22.69
C ARG A 661 -2.75 16.22 21.48
N VAL A 662 -2.23 15.38 20.59
CA VAL A 662 -3.01 14.85 19.45
C VAL A 662 -4.24 14.09 19.96
N GLY A 663 -4.08 13.26 20.99
CA GLY A 663 -5.16 12.53 21.66
C GLY A 663 -6.26 13.45 22.21
N GLU A 664 -5.86 14.39 23.06
CA GLU A 664 -6.76 15.35 23.70
C GLU A 664 -7.47 16.26 22.70
N TYR A 665 -6.75 16.74 21.68
CA TYR A 665 -7.32 17.62 20.66
C TYR A 665 -8.30 16.89 19.75
N ALA A 666 -7.97 15.67 19.31
CA ALA A 666 -8.89 14.85 18.53
C ALA A 666 -10.18 14.55 19.30
N ALA A 667 -10.08 14.19 20.58
CA ALA A 667 -11.25 13.97 21.43
C ALA A 667 -12.10 15.24 21.61
N THR A 668 -11.46 16.42 21.67
CA THR A 668 -12.15 17.72 21.69
C THR A 668 -12.92 17.98 20.39
N LEU A 669 -12.33 17.66 19.22
CA LEU A 669 -13.04 17.75 17.93
C LEU A 669 -14.25 16.81 17.90
N VAL A 670 -14.12 15.58 18.43
CA VAL A 670 -15.26 14.67 18.58
C VAL A 670 -16.36 15.30 19.42
N GLU A 671 -16.05 15.86 20.60
CA GLU A 671 -17.04 16.53 21.44
C GLU A 671 -17.74 17.69 20.72
N GLN A 672 -17.03 18.44 19.90
CA GLN A 672 -17.63 19.50 19.08
C GLN A 672 -18.68 18.93 18.12
N TYR A 673 -18.36 17.85 17.40
CA TYR A 673 -19.32 17.20 16.50
C TYR A 673 -20.53 16.62 17.23
N LEU A 674 -20.31 15.98 18.39
CA LEU A 674 -21.40 15.45 19.22
C LEU A 674 -22.31 16.57 19.77
N ASN A 675 -21.74 17.73 20.09
CA ASN A 675 -22.51 18.91 20.51
C ASN A 675 -23.28 19.58 19.36
N GLU A 676 -22.90 19.29 18.11
CA GLU A 676 -23.57 19.76 16.88
C GLU A 676 -24.60 18.73 16.35
N ASP A 677 -25.16 17.90 17.23
CA ASP A 677 -26.17 16.88 16.94
C ASP A 677 -25.68 15.68 16.08
N SER A 678 -24.38 15.37 16.09
CA SER A 678 -23.85 14.12 15.50
C SER A 678 -23.86 12.97 16.52
N ASP A 679 -24.02 11.74 16.05
CA ASP A 679 -23.85 10.54 16.88
C ASP A 679 -22.38 10.07 16.86
N PRO A 680 -21.91 9.31 17.88
CA PRO A 680 -20.52 8.80 17.89
C PRO A 680 -20.13 8.02 16.64
N GLU A 681 -21.07 7.26 16.06
CA GLU A 681 -20.84 6.48 14.84
C GLU A 681 -20.65 7.34 13.56
N ASP A 682 -21.02 8.63 13.61
CA ASP A 682 -20.80 9.58 12.52
C ASP A 682 -19.35 10.10 12.44
N VAL A 683 -18.52 9.78 13.44
CA VAL A 683 -17.13 10.26 13.54
C VAL A 683 -16.15 9.11 13.35
N MET A 684 -15.19 9.32 12.44
CA MET A 684 -14.12 8.40 12.14
C MET A 684 -12.75 9.07 12.32
N ILE A 685 -11.92 8.49 13.19
CA ILE A 685 -10.55 8.90 13.44
C ILE A 685 -9.62 7.92 12.74
N LEU A 686 -8.72 8.46 11.92
CA LEU A 686 -7.80 7.71 11.08
C LEU A 686 -6.35 8.00 11.45
N SER A 687 -5.51 6.97 11.47
CA SER A 687 -4.05 7.06 11.57
C SER A 687 -3.38 6.33 10.40
N ARG A 688 -2.07 6.51 10.19
CA ARG A 688 -1.32 5.71 9.22
C ARG A 688 -1.22 4.24 9.63
N TYR A 689 -0.93 3.99 10.91
CA TYR A 689 -0.75 2.65 11.50
C TYR A 689 -1.70 2.41 12.67
N ASP A 690 -2.14 1.17 12.80
CA ASP A 690 -3.16 0.73 13.75
C ASP A 690 -2.60 0.37 15.14
N SER A 691 -1.40 -0.21 15.19
CA SER A 691 -0.77 -0.70 16.42
C SER A 691 0.66 -0.18 16.52
N GLY A 692 0.96 0.58 17.58
CA GLY A 692 2.31 1.08 17.88
C GLY A 692 2.48 2.60 17.73
N ALA A 693 1.57 3.27 17.03
CA ALA A 693 1.58 4.72 16.94
C ALA A 693 1.01 5.30 18.25
N PRO A 694 1.81 6.06 19.05
CA PRO A 694 1.39 6.54 20.37
C PRO A 694 0.10 7.37 20.30
N PHE A 695 -0.18 8.01 19.17
CA PHE A 695 -1.38 8.80 18.92
C PHE A 695 -2.69 8.03 19.07
N VAL A 696 -2.75 6.77 18.63
CA VAL A 696 -4.00 6.00 18.62
C VAL A 696 -4.42 5.65 20.04
N ASP A 697 -3.45 5.24 20.86
CA ASP A 697 -3.69 4.90 22.26
C ASP A 697 -4.08 6.16 23.06
N GLN A 698 -3.40 7.28 22.82
CA GLN A 698 -3.76 8.58 23.44
C GLN A 698 -5.17 9.04 23.07
N VAL A 699 -5.59 8.89 21.80
CA VAL A 699 -6.97 9.18 21.39
C VAL A 699 -7.97 8.29 22.13
N LYS A 700 -7.72 6.98 22.20
CA LYS A 700 -8.62 6.05 22.90
C LYS A 700 -8.74 6.41 24.37
N GLU A 701 -7.62 6.61 25.07
CA GLU A 701 -7.59 7.03 26.48
C GLU A 701 -8.37 8.34 26.69
N ALA A 702 -8.18 9.34 25.82
CA ALA A 702 -8.88 10.62 25.88
C ALA A 702 -10.41 10.50 25.65
N LEU A 703 -10.84 9.60 24.76
CA LEU A 703 -12.27 9.30 24.53
C LEU A 703 -12.89 8.57 25.74
N GLU A 704 -12.18 7.60 26.33
CA GLU A 704 -12.65 6.89 27.54
C GLU A 704 -12.82 7.84 28.71
N ALA A 705 -11.84 8.72 28.93
CA ALA A 705 -11.86 9.74 29.98
C ALA A 705 -13.08 10.68 29.87
N ARG A 706 -13.53 10.95 28.65
CA ARG A 706 -14.74 11.75 28.33
C ARG A 706 -16.03 10.93 28.30
N SER A 707 -15.98 9.63 28.56
CA SER A 707 -17.13 8.72 28.44
C SER A 707 -17.74 8.69 27.04
N ILE A 708 -16.91 8.83 26.00
CA ILE A 708 -17.33 8.72 24.59
C ILE A 708 -17.06 7.30 24.11
N PRO A 709 -18.07 6.56 23.61
CA PRO A 709 -17.86 5.20 23.11
C PRO A 709 -17.01 5.20 21.84
N TYR A 710 -16.11 4.23 21.70
CA TYR A 710 -15.35 4.00 20.47
C TYR A 710 -15.33 2.52 20.06
N ASP A 711 -15.08 2.29 18.79
CA ASP A 711 -14.86 0.99 18.17
C ASP A 711 -13.52 0.99 17.42
N GLY A 712 -12.58 0.17 17.91
CA GLY A 712 -11.26 -0.06 17.32
C GLY A 712 -11.20 -1.35 16.50
N LYS A 713 -10.00 -1.89 16.30
CA LYS A 713 -9.72 -2.97 15.33
C LYS A 713 -10.50 -4.26 15.57
N ALA A 714 -10.64 -4.66 16.82
CA ALA A 714 -11.05 -6.01 17.22
C ALA A 714 -12.26 -5.97 18.17
N ASP A 715 -12.98 -7.11 18.28
CA ASP A 715 -14.16 -7.23 19.16
C ASP A 715 -13.89 -6.93 20.66
N GLY A 716 -12.62 -6.91 21.07
CA GLY A 716 -12.17 -6.51 22.42
C GLY A 716 -11.57 -5.11 22.51
N ASP A 717 -11.33 -4.45 21.37
CA ASP A 717 -10.78 -3.10 21.27
C ASP A 717 -11.93 -2.10 21.09
N ARG A 718 -12.75 -1.96 22.14
CA ARG A 718 -13.92 -1.08 22.15
C ARG A 718 -14.22 -0.62 23.56
N TYR A 719 -14.74 0.58 23.68
CA TYR A 719 -15.21 1.14 24.93
C TYR A 719 -16.69 1.48 24.87
N ARG A 720 -17.41 1.23 25.97
CA ARG A 720 -18.80 1.63 26.18
C ARG A 720 -18.96 2.18 27.61
N PRO A 721 -19.59 3.34 27.80
CA PRO A 721 -19.76 3.94 29.14
C PRO A 721 -20.59 3.09 30.09
N ASP A 722 -20.28 3.20 31.39
CA ASP A 722 -21.01 2.50 32.45
C ASP A 722 -22.51 2.86 32.47
N GLY A 723 -23.36 1.83 32.42
CA GLY A 723 -24.82 2.00 32.42
C GLY A 723 -25.44 2.22 31.04
N ALA A 724 -24.64 2.16 29.96
CA ALA A 724 -25.16 2.11 28.59
C ALA A 724 -26.12 0.91 28.41
N PRO A 725 -27.24 1.07 27.68
CA PRO A 725 -28.16 -0.03 27.39
C PRO A 725 -27.41 -1.22 26.77
N ALA A 726 -27.80 -2.45 27.10
CA ALA A 726 -27.27 -3.63 26.40
C ALA A 726 -27.60 -3.52 24.90
N GLY A 727 -26.57 -3.35 24.06
CA GLY A 727 -26.72 -3.04 22.64
C GLY A 727 -26.68 -1.54 22.29
N SER A 728 -26.15 -0.67 23.18
CA SER A 728 -25.81 0.72 22.84
C SER A 728 -24.99 0.77 21.55
N GLY A 729 -25.35 1.69 20.65
CA GLY A 729 -24.91 1.77 19.25
C GLY A 729 -23.41 1.75 18.97
N ALA A 730 -23.03 1.91 17.70
CA ALA A 730 -21.63 2.00 17.33
C ALA A 730 -21.00 3.27 17.94
N GLY A 731 -19.72 3.17 18.29
CA GLY A 731 -18.92 4.28 18.82
C GLY A 731 -18.18 5.01 17.71
N VAL A 732 -17.37 5.99 18.12
CA VAL A 732 -16.37 6.63 17.24
C VAL A 732 -15.47 5.55 16.64
N SER A 733 -15.36 5.54 15.33
CA SER A 733 -14.53 4.59 14.59
C SER A 733 -13.07 5.00 14.69
N VAL A 734 -12.19 4.18 15.28
CA VAL A 734 -10.74 4.49 15.41
C VAL A 734 -9.93 3.43 14.65
N PHE A 735 -9.43 3.77 13.46
CA PHE A 735 -8.81 2.81 12.55
C PHE A 735 -7.54 3.36 11.88
N SER A 736 -6.72 2.47 11.33
CA SER A 736 -5.78 2.90 10.30
C SER A 736 -6.48 3.22 8.97
N ALA A 737 -5.86 4.07 8.14
CA ALA A 737 -6.34 4.38 6.80
C ALA A 737 -6.57 3.11 5.94
N HIS A 738 -5.76 2.06 6.12
CA HIS A 738 -5.91 0.77 5.43
C HIS A 738 -7.21 0.04 5.81
N GLN A 739 -7.64 0.14 7.06
CA GLN A 739 -8.87 -0.50 7.57
C GLN A 739 -10.12 0.30 7.24
N ALA A 740 -9.97 1.61 7.04
CA ALA A 740 -11.05 2.50 6.65
C ALA A 740 -11.48 2.31 5.19
N LYS A 741 -10.67 1.62 4.37
CA LYS A 741 -11.03 1.33 2.99
C LYS A 741 -12.37 0.57 2.91
N GLY A 742 -13.26 1.07 2.07
CA GLY A 742 -14.64 0.58 1.94
C GLY A 742 -15.63 1.15 2.96
N ARG A 743 -15.15 1.88 3.99
CA ARG A 743 -16.00 2.62 4.94
C ARG A 743 -16.11 4.09 4.54
N GLU A 744 -16.99 4.80 5.22
CA GLU A 744 -17.23 6.25 5.08
C GLU A 744 -17.83 6.75 6.40
N ALA A 745 -17.66 8.05 6.67
CA ALA A 745 -18.27 8.73 7.82
C ALA A 745 -18.53 10.20 7.49
N PRO A 746 -19.59 10.80 8.06
CA PRO A 746 -19.82 12.25 8.00
C PRO A 746 -18.58 13.06 8.38
N HIS A 747 -17.94 12.72 9.50
CA HIS A 747 -16.81 13.47 10.04
C HIS A 747 -15.56 12.59 10.07
N VAL A 748 -14.50 13.02 9.40
CA VAL A 748 -13.21 12.31 9.37
C VAL A 748 -12.12 13.17 9.98
N ILE A 749 -11.40 12.61 10.94
CA ILE A 749 -10.25 13.22 11.62
C ILE A 749 -9.01 12.39 11.29
N LEU A 750 -8.05 12.93 10.55
CA LEU A 750 -6.79 12.25 10.23
C LEU A 750 -5.69 12.72 11.18
N LEU A 751 -5.14 11.79 11.96
CA LEU A 751 -4.09 12.02 12.93
C LEU A 751 -2.71 12.05 12.25
N HIS A 752 -1.82 12.87 12.80
CA HIS A 752 -0.39 12.90 12.50
C HIS A 752 -0.06 12.90 11.00
N VAL A 753 -0.61 13.88 10.27
CA VAL A 753 -0.27 14.18 8.87
C VAL A 753 1.05 14.94 8.80
N ALA A 754 2.09 14.33 9.34
CA ALA A 754 3.42 14.89 9.54
C ALA A 754 4.50 14.00 8.91
N ARG A 755 5.75 14.46 8.96
CA ARG A 755 6.97 13.66 8.77
C ARG A 755 7.21 12.76 9.97
N GLY A 756 8.14 11.80 9.83
CA GLY A 756 8.43 10.79 10.84
C GLY A 756 8.00 9.39 10.42
N GLU A 757 8.30 8.39 11.26
CA GLU A 757 8.05 6.98 10.98
C GLU A 757 6.55 6.64 10.88
N ASP A 758 5.71 7.32 11.65
CA ASP A 758 4.26 7.11 11.70
C ASP A 758 3.47 8.07 10.79
N GLY A 759 4.17 8.89 10.01
CA GLY A 759 3.62 9.97 9.20
C GLY A 759 3.04 9.55 7.84
N PHE A 760 2.59 10.54 7.07
CA PHE A 760 2.11 10.37 5.69
C PHE A 760 3.00 11.16 4.73
N ALA A 761 3.82 10.58 3.85
CA ALA A 761 4.35 9.23 3.89
C ALA A 761 5.35 9.08 5.06
N PRO A 762 5.63 7.85 5.52
CA PRO A 762 6.64 7.60 6.52
C PRO A 762 8.06 7.90 6.00
N ASP A 763 8.87 8.60 6.81
CA ASP A 763 10.27 8.93 6.46
C ASP A 763 11.18 7.69 6.45
N VAL A 764 10.87 6.71 7.31
CA VAL A 764 11.55 5.42 7.38
C VAL A 764 10.55 4.34 7.02
N ARG A 765 10.77 3.69 5.88
CA ARG A 765 9.91 2.60 5.40
C ARG A 765 10.27 1.31 6.12
N ASN A 766 9.79 1.16 7.34
CA ASN A 766 10.25 0.14 8.27
C ASN A 766 9.76 -1.28 7.86
N ASN A 767 10.58 -2.03 7.10
CA ASN A 767 10.66 -3.50 7.11
C ASN A 767 11.74 -4.05 6.13
N GLU A 768 12.99 -3.63 6.32
CA GLU A 768 14.14 -4.15 5.53
C GLU A 768 14.15 -5.69 5.47
N LEU A 769 13.84 -6.35 6.60
CA LEU A 769 13.88 -7.81 6.73
C LEU A 769 12.97 -8.57 5.75
N LEU A 770 11.86 -7.98 5.32
CA LEU A 770 10.90 -8.63 4.43
C LEU A 770 11.12 -8.25 2.96
N ASN A 771 12.03 -7.32 2.65
CA ASN A 771 12.37 -6.94 1.28
C ASN A 771 12.70 -8.13 0.36
N PRO A 772 13.44 -9.17 0.80
CA PRO A 772 13.80 -10.29 -0.08
C PRO A 772 12.61 -11.11 -0.59
N VAL A 773 11.43 -10.95 0.02
CA VAL A 773 10.19 -11.68 -0.30
C VAL A 773 9.04 -10.71 -0.55
N ARG A 774 9.34 -9.46 -0.88
CA ARG A 774 8.35 -8.43 -1.22
C ARG A 774 8.66 -7.89 -2.60
N ASP A 775 7.61 -7.52 -3.32
CA ASP A 775 7.79 -6.75 -4.54
C ASP A 775 8.35 -5.35 -4.20
N VAL A 776 9.38 -4.94 -4.93
CA VAL A 776 10.04 -3.61 -4.85
C VAL A 776 9.06 -2.48 -5.22
N SER A 777 7.94 -2.83 -5.89
CA SER A 777 6.84 -1.90 -6.20
C SER A 777 5.96 -1.54 -4.99
N ALA A 778 6.02 -2.29 -3.89
CA ALA A 778 5.26 -2.04 -2.68
C ALA A 778 5.91 -0.98 -1.77
N ASN A 779 5.10 -0.18 -1.08
CA ASN A 779 5.50 0.96 -0.23
C ASN A 779 6.25 2.05 -0.99
N THR A 780 5.79 2.40 -2.19
CA THR A 780 6.27 3.57 -2.93
C THR A 780 5.57 4.84 -2.45
N ASP A 781 6.15 6.02 -2.69
CA ASP A 781 5.44 7.29 -2.44
C ASP A 781 4.11 7.36 -3.19
N ALA A 782 4.00 6.65 -4.32
CA ALA A 782 2.76 6.55 -5.07
C ALA A 782 1.68 5.76 -4.32
N GLU A 783 2.04 4.65 -3.66
CA GLU A 783 1.12 3.88 -2.81
C GLU A 783 0.75 4.65 -1.54
N GLU A 784 1.71 5.32 -0.89
CA GLU A 784 1.43 6.16 0.28
C GLU A 784 0.51 7.33 -0.07
N ARG A 785 0.66 7.90 -1.27
CA ARG A 785 -0.26 8.92 -1.77
C ARG A 785 -1.65 8.36 -2.08
N ARG A 786 -1.77 7.12 -2.60
CA ARG A 786 -3.07 6.42 -2.74
C ARG A 786 -3.70 6.18 -1.37
N LEU A 787 -2.91 5.84 -0.36
CA LEU A 787 -3.41 5.67 1.01
C LEU A 787 -3.92 6.99 1.60
N PHE A 788 -3.19 8.07 1.41
CA PHE A 788 -3.64 9.41 1.81
C PHE A 788 -4.91 9.81 1.05
N TYR A 789 -4.98 9.58 -0.27
CA TYR A 789 -6.20 9.74 -1.08
C TYR A 789 -7.38 8.93 -0.52
N VAL A 790 -7.17 7.66 -0.15
CA VAL A 790 -8.20 6.82 0.48
C VAL A 790 -8.70 7.46 1.77
N ALA A 791 -7.80 7.94 2.63
CA ALA A 791 -8.14 8.60 3.90
C ALA A 791 -8.98 9.86 3.70
N LEU A 792 -8.56 10.77 2.79
CA LEU A 792 -9.30 12.00 2.48
C LEU A 792 -10.71 11.69 1.94
N THR A 793 -10.83 10.69 1.08
CA THR A 793 -12.09 10.30 0.43
C THR A 793 -13.01 9.42 1.29
N ARG A 794 -12.71 9.27 2.59
CA ARG A 794 -13.65 8.67 3.55
C ARG A 794 -14.68 9.68 4.08
N SER A 795 -14.38 10.97 3.96
CA SER A 795 -15.23 12.05 4.46
C SER A 795 -16.44 12.28 3.57
N GLU A 796 -17.61 12.34 4.19
CA GLU A 796 -18.85 12.74 3.51
C GLU A 796 -19.27 14.18 3.78
N ALA A 797 -18.85 14.77 4.91
CA ALA A 797 -19.21 16.13 5.30
C ALA A 797 -17.98 16.93 5.71
N THR A 798 -17.26 16.57 6.78
CA THR A 798 -16.09 17.34 7.26
C THR A 798 -14.81 16.52 7.29
N LEU A 799 -13.68 17.21 7.12
CA LEU A 799 -12.35 16.64 7.12
C LEU A 799 -11.41 17.52 7.93
N ASP A 800 -10.91 16.98 9.03
CA ASP A 800 -9.88 17.59 9.89
C ASP A 800 -8.56 16.83 9.76
N LEU A 801 -7.48 17.56 9.55
CA LEU A 801 -6.12 17.03 9.43
C LEU A 801 -5.29 17.57 10.59
N LEU A 802 -4.71 16.71 11.42
CA LEU A 802 -3.83 17.11 12.53
C LEU A 802 -2.38 16.93 12.09
N THR A 803 -1.57 17.99 12.12
CA THR A 803 -0.14 17.96 11.78
C THR A 803 0.73 18.47 12.92
N LYS A 804 2.01 18.12 12.92
CA LYS A 804 3.01 18.65 13.84
C LYS A 804 3.63 19.92 13.27
N ALA A 805 3.76 20.96 14.10
CA ALA A 805 4.38 22.23 13.74
C ALA A 805 5.84 22.02 13.30
N GLY A 806 6.19 22.49 12.11
CA GLY A 806 7.55 22.42 11.56
C GLY A 806 7.97 21.04 11.03
N GLU A 807 7.12 20.03 11.17
CA GLU A 807 7.33 18.67 10.65
C GLU A 807 6.16 18.26 9.75
N GLU A 808 5.59 19.19 8.99
CA GLU A 808 4.45 18.93 8.13
C GLU A 808 4.78 17.91 7.02
N SER A 809 3.82 17.03 6.73
CA SER A 809 3.86 16.10 5.61
C SER A 809 4.06 16.82 4.29
N GLY A 810 4.91 16.28 3.42
CA GLY A 810 5.05 16.77 2.04
C GLY A 810 3.76 16.63 1.20
N PHE A 811 2.84 15.75 1.56
CA PHE A 811 1.54 15.64 0.87
C PHE A 811 0.61 16.81 1.19
N LEU A 812 0.81 17.53 2.31
CA LEU A 812 0.06 18.75 2.59
C LEU A 812 0.41 19.87 1.61
N ASP A 813 1.66 19.93 1.14
CA ASP A 813 2.09 20.91 0.13
C ASP A 813 1.34 20.73 -1.20
N GLU A 814 0.99 19.48 -1.55
CA GLU A 814 0.24 19.14 -2.77
C GLU A 814 -1.22 19.60 -2.72
N ILE A 815 -1.79 19.82 -1.52
CA ILE A 815 -3.20 20.20 -1.33
C ILE A 815 -3.40 21.52 -0.59
N ASP A 816 -2.32 22.26 -0.29
CA ASP A 816 -2.36 23.49 0.55
C ASP A 816 -3.38 24.53 0.08
N ALA A 817 -3.56 24.66 -1.24
CA ALA A 817 -4.52 25.57 -1.84
C ALA A 817 -5.98 25.33 -1.43
N TYR A 818 -6.28 24.13 -0.92
CA TYR A 818 -7.61 23.70 -0.50
C TYR A 818 -7.80 23.76 1.03
N LEU A 819 -6.73 23.97 1.80
CA LEU A 819 -6.76 23.84 3.26
C LEU A 819 -7.10 25.18 3.94
N ALA A 820 -8.00 25.13 4.91
CA ALA A 820 -8.16 26.19 5.89
C ALA A 820 -7.23 25.90 7.08
N ARG A 821 -6.13 26.64 7.21
CA ARG A 821 -5.19 26.49 8.32
C ARG A 821 -5.76 27.11 9.59
N SER A 822 -5.85 26.29 10.63
CA SER A 822 -6.11 26.68 12.00
C SER A 822 -4.85 26.35 12.79
N GLU A 823 -4.09 27.38 13.13
CA GLU A 823 -2.99 27.26 14.07
C GLU A 823 -3.59 27.05 15.46
N SER A 824 -3.65 25.80 15.93
CA SER A 824 -3.85 25.52 17.35
C SER A 824 -2.49 25.66 18.03
N VAL A 825 -2.04 26.90 18.01
CA VAL A 825 -0.88 27.33 18.76
C VAL A 825 -1.52 28.17 19.85
N VAL A 826 -1.20 27.92 21.12
CA VAL A 826 -1.08 29.10 21.98
C VAL A 826 0.14 29.82 21.41
N ASP A 827 -0.03 30.57 20.31
CA ASP A 827 1.06 31.36 19.73
C ASP A 827 1.05 32.67 20.50
N PRO A 828 1.97 32.85 21.45
CA PRO A 828 2.04 34.10 22.16
C PRO A 828 2.53 35.24 21.24
N GLY A 829 3.03 34.98 20.03
CA GLY A 829 3.68 35.95 19.13
C GLY A 829 5.20 35.68 18.98
N GLU A 830 5.93 36.59 18.32
CA GLU A 830 7.39 36.49 18.22
C GLU A 830 8.06 36.85 19.57
N VAL A 831 9.26 36.31 19.83
CA VAL A 831 10.03 36.64 21.03
C VAL A 831 10.26 38.16 21.12
N GLY A 832 9.78 38.77 22.20
CA GLY A 832 9.79 40.22 22.42
C GLY A 832 8.47 40.93 22.09
N ASP A 833 7.50 40.23 21.51
CA ASP A 833 6.15 40.77 21.33
C ASP A 833 5.44 40.99 22.67
N ARG A 834 4.48 41.91 22.66
CA ARG A 834 3.58 42.16 23.77
C ARG A 834 2.16 41.88 23.36
N VAL A 835 1.55 40.90 23.98
CA VAL A 835 0.26 40.38 23.56
C VAL A 835 -0.77 40.41 24.67
N ARG A 836 -2.02 40.21 24.25
CA ARG A 836 -3.16 40.03 25.13
C ARG A 836 -3.62 38.58 25.03
N ILE A 837 -3.69 37.88 26.15
CA ILE A 837 -4.15 36.49 26.22
C ILE A 837 -5.27 36.34 27.26
N THR A 838 -6.18 35.40 27.06
CA THR A 838 -7.21 35.06 28.05
C THR A 838 -7.06 33.59 28.39
N ALA A 839 -6.65 33.29 29.63
CA ALA A 839 -6.35 31.92 30.02
C ALA A 839 -6.66 31.67 31.50
N THR A 840 -6.92 30.41 31.82
CA THR A 840 -7.05 29.88 33.17
C THR A 840 -5.67 29.49 33.69
N VAL A 841 -5.38 29.80 34.95
CA VAL A 841 -4.15 29.30 35.59
C VAL A 841 -4.37 27.85 35.98
N ALA A 842 -3.93 26.92 35.12
CA ALA A 842 -4.15 25.49 35.31
C ALA A 842 -3.34 24.93 36.49
N THR A 843 -2.11 25.41 36.68
CA THR A 843 -1.23 24.94 37.75
C THR A 843 -0.25 26.04 38.14
N LEU A 844 -0.03 26.20 39.45
CA LEU A 844 1.10 26.96 39.99
C LEU A 844 2.16 25.98 40.52
N TRP A 845 3.42 26.23 40.23
CA TRP A 845 4.51 25.40 40.75
C TRP A 845 4.86 25.75 42.20
N ASP A 846 5.04 24.72 43.03
CA ASP A 846 5.26 24.85 44.47
C ASP A 846 6.68 25.35 44.84
N ASP A 847 7.66 25.25 43.94
CA ASP A 847 9.06 25.64 44.18
C ASP A 847 9.69 26.30 42.92
N PRO A 848 9.27 27.53 42.55
CA PRO A 848 9.86 28.24 41.42
C PRO A 848 11.30 28.67 41.73
N HIS A 849 12.12 28.92 40.70
CA HIS A 849 13.51 29.34 40.89
C HIS A 849 13.60 30.58 41.78
N GLU A 850 14.66 30.76 42.58
CA GLU A 850 14.82 31.83 43.59
C GLU A 850 14.64 33.28 43.07
N SER A 851 14.54 33.47 41.76
CA SER A 851 14.33 34.76 41.09
C SER A 851 12.91 34.96 40.53
N GLN A 852 12.04 33.96 40.66
CA GLN A 852 10.68 33.93 40.13
C GLN A 852 9.68 34.13 41.29
N ALA A 853 8.73 35.05 41.11
CA ALA A 853 7.62 35.27 42.03
C ALA A 853 6.55 34.19 41.89
N GLN A 854 6.20 33.82 40.66
CA GLN A 854 5.29 32.73 40.32
C GLN A 854 5.71 32.12 39.00
N ALA A 855 5.47 30.83 38.83
CA ALA A 855 5.58 30.15 37.54
C ALA A 855 4.56 29.03 37.51
N GLY A 856 4.14 28.66 36.31
CA GLY A 856 3.08 27.67 36.15
C GLY A 856 2.63 27.53 34.72
N LEU A 857 1.43 26.96 34.56
CA LEU A 857 0.79 26.74 33.27
C LEU A 857 -0.46 27.59 33.16
N LEU A 858 -0.58 28.32 32.05
CA LEU A 858 -1.82 28.92 31.58
C LEU A 858 -2.49 27.94 30.62
N GLU A 859 -3.81 27.86 30.65
CA GLU A 859 -4.63 26.97 29.82
C GLU A 859 -5.84 27.72 29.27
N ASP A 860 -6.11 27.56 27.98
CA ASP A 860 -7.37 27.97 27.36
C ASP A 860 -7.91 26.86 26.46
N GLU A 861 -8.93 27.17 25.66
CA GLU A 861 -9.54 26.22 24.72
C GLU A 861 -8.59 25.73 23.61
N SER A 862 -7.42 26.36 23.46
CA SER A 862 -6.41 26.06 22.44
C SER A 862 -5.17 25.33 22.96
N GLY A 863 -4.97 25.27 24.29
CA GLY A 863 -3.90 24.46 24.90
C GLY A 863 -3.27 25.10 26.14
N ARG A 864 -2.09 24.61 26.51
CA ARG A 864 -1.31 25.11 27.66
C ARG A 864 -0.04 25.81 27.24
N ILE A 865 0.32 26.89 27.94
CA ILE A 865 1.60 27.57 27.80
C ILE A 865 2.23 27.84 29.18
N LYS A 866 3.55 27.68 29.25
CA LYS A 866 4.30 28.05 30.44
C LYS A 866 4.27 29.56 30.63
N PHE A 867 4.05 30.00 31.86
CA PHE A 867 4.28 31.39 32.24
C PHE A 867 5.29 31.49 33.38
N VAL A 868 6.05 32.58 33.38
CA VAL A 868 7.00 32.95 34.41
C VAL A 868 6.76 34.40 34.80
N SER A 869 6.76 34.64 36.11
CA SER A 869 6.63 35.94 36.73
C SER A 869 7.88 36.19 37.58
N TRP A 870 8.68 37.22 37.28
CA TRP A 870 9.96 37.45 37.95
C TRP A 870 9.82 38.34 39.19
N GLU A 871 10.50 38.01 40.29
CA GLU A 871 10.35 38.69 41.59
C GLU A 871 10.85 40.16 41.58
N ARG A 872 11.67 40.52 40.59
CA ARG A 872 12.30 41.85 40.48
C ARG A 872 11.40 42.95 39.88
N THR A 873 10.22 42.63 39.38
CA THR A 873 9.37 43.54 38.58
C THR A 873 8.00 43.87 39.17
N ASP A 874 7.73 43.51 40.44
CA ASP A 874 6.39 43.65 41.08
C ASP A 874 5.21 43.21 40.17
N PRO A 875 5.30 42.04 39.53
CA PRO A 875 4.30 41.59 38.55
C PRO A 875 2.97 41.22 39.24
N PRO A 876 1.86 41.21 38.49
CA PRO A 876 0.57 40.78 39.02
C PRO A 876 0.60 39.33 39.51
N VAL A 877 -0.12 39.07 40.61
CA VAL A 877 -0.24 37.74 41.22
C VAL A 877 -1.53 37.07 40.76
N VAL A 878 -1.44 35.80 40.39
CA VAL A 878 -2.58 35.00 39.94
C VAL A 878 -2.87 33.83 40.87
N ALA A 879 -4.11 33.35 40.87
CA ALA A 879 -4.55 32.17 41.62
C ALA A 879 -4.80 30.99 40.69
N GLU A 880 -4.37 29.80 41.11
CA GLU A 880 -4.67 28.54 40.44
C GLU A 880 -6.19 28.30 40.36
N GLY A 881 -6.66 27.85 39.20
CA GLY A 881 -8.07 27.62 38.89
C GLY A 881 -8.88 28.87 38.52
N ALA A 882 -8.28 30.06 38.51
CA ALA A 882 -8.94 31.30 38.10
C ALA A 882 -8.58 31.68 36.65
N THR A 883 -9.57 32.20 35.92
CA THR A 883 -9.41 32.70 34.55
C THR A 883 -9.16 34.20 34.54
N TYR A 884 -8.12 34.62 33.84
CA TYR A 884 -7.75 36.02 33.71
C TYR A 884 -7.67 36.43 32.24
N VAL A 885 -7.97 37.70 31.99
CA VAL A 885 -7.52 38.42 30.80
C VAL A 885 -6.21 39.10 31.16
N PHE A 886 -5.13 38.69 30.49
CA PHE A 886 -3.80 39.25 30.63
C PHE A 886 -3.53 40.20 29.47
N ASP A 887 -3.22 41.46 29.78
CA ASP A 887 -2.89 42.50 28.82
C ASP A 887 -1.40 42.88 28.98
N GLU A 888 -0.69 43.11 27.87
CA GLU A 888 0.76 43.46 27.83
C GLU A 888 1.65 42.39 28.50
N VAL A 889 1.40 41.10 28.23
CA VAL A 889 2.34 40.03 28.57
C VAL A 889 3.43 39.94 27.50
N GLU A 890 4.67 39.70 27.92
CA GLU A 890 5.81 39.60 27.01
C GLU A 890 6.03 38.15 26.58
N VAL A 891 6.27 37.94 25.29
CA VAL A 891 6.70 36.63 24.79
C VAL A 891 8.20 36.49 25.00
N SER A 892 8.61 35.43 25.67
CA SER A 892 10.02 35.12 25.87
C SER A 892 10.36 33.71 25.40
N GLU A 893 11.64 33.38 25.45
CA GLU A 893 12.16 32.06 25.10
C GLU A 893 13.14 31.57 26.18
N TYR A 894 12.99 30.32 26.60
CA TYR A 894 13.89 29.66 27.54
C TYR A 894 14.22 28.25 27.03
N ASN A 895 15.51 27.93 26.88
CA ASN A 895 16.00 26.66 26.31
C ASN A 895 15.46 26.32 24.90
N GLY A 896 15.02 27.32 24.13
CA GLY A 896 14.40 27.13 22.81
C GLY A 896 12.87 27.17 22.83
N ASP A 897 12.25 27.24 24.02
CA ASP A 897 10.81 27.12 24.20
C ASP A 897 10.16 28.48 24.46
N ARG A 898 9.06 28.80 23.75
CA ARG A 898 8.28 30.01 24.00
C ARG A 898 7.56 29.94 25.35
N GLU A 899 7.65 31.02 26.12
CA GLU A 899 6.94 31.17 27.40
C GLU A 899 6.39 32.59 27.58
N ILE A 900 5.35 32.72 28.40
CA ILE A 900 4.73 34.00 28.73
C ILE A 900 5.43 34.62 29.94
N HIS A 901 5.96 35.83 29.79
CA HIS A 901 6.56 36.60 30.88
C HIS A 901 5.59 37.65 31.41
N PHE A 902 5.33 37.59 32.72
CA PHE A 902 4.67 38.69 33.42
C PHE A 902 5.71 39.72 33.81
N THR A 903 5.53 40.94 33.30
CA THR A 903 6.42 42.08 33.55
C THR A 903 5.70 43.15 34.37
N GLU A 904 6.39 44.24 34.72
CA GLU A 904 5.77 45.42 35.35
C GLU A 904 4.70 46.09 34.47
N ALA A 905 4.71 45.82 33.16
CA ALA A 905 3.73 46.35 32.22
C ALA A 905 2.47 45.48 32.13
N THR A 906 2.54 44.23 32.61
CA THR A 906 1.44 43.28 32.52
C THR A 906 0.31 43.69 33.45
N THR A 907 -0.91 43.76 32.91
CA THR A 907 -2.13 43.99 33.69
C THR A 907 -3.06 42.80 33.59
N ILE A 908 -3.63 42.38 34.72
CA ILE A 908 -4.56 41.24 34.77
C ILE A 908 -5.96 41.68 35.19
N HIS A 909 -6.97 41.04 34.60
CA HIS A 909 -8.36 41.19 34.95
C HIS A 909 -8.99 39.81 35.16
N GLU A 910 -9.36 39.49 36.40
CA GLU A 910 -10.04 38.23 36.72
C GLU A 910 -11.44 38.21 36.08
N ARG A 911 -11.75 37.14 35.35
CA ARG A 911 -13.06 36.95 34.71
C ARG A 911 -13.95 36.16 35.67
N GLU A 912 -15.03 36.77 36.16
CA GLU A 912 -16.00 36.03 36.99
C GLU A 912 -16.66 34.92 36.15
N PRO A 913 -16.85 33.70 36.71
CA PRO A 913 -17.48 32.61 36.00
C PRO A 913 -18.95 32.95 35.74
N GLY A 914 -19.30 33.25 34.48
CA GLY A 914 -20.69 33.44 34.05
C GLY A 914 -21.00 34.60 33.09
N ASN A 915 -20.01 35.31 32.54
CA ASN A 915 -20.26 36.30 31.48
C ASN A 915 -19.53 35.85 30.19
N GLN A 916 -20.26 35.10 29.35
CA GLN A 916 -19.85 34.77 27.98
C GLN A 916 -19.72 36.03 27.13
#